data_AF-A0A8T8D5J9-F1
#
_entry.id   AF-A0A8T8D5J9-F1
#
_cell.length_a   1.000
_cell.length_b   1.000
_cell.length_c   1.000
_cell.angle_alpha   90.00
_cell.angle_beta   90.00
_cell.angle_gamma   90.00
#
_symmetry.space_group_name_H-M   'P 1'
#
loop_
_entity.id
_entity.type
_entity.pdbx_description
1 polymer ?
#
loop_
_entity_poly.entity_id
_entity_poly.type
_entity_poly.pdbx_seq_one_letter_code
_entity_poly.pdbx_strand_id
1 'polypeptide(L)'
;MVDSVLGRAPRDIPFASTAKPQESFADIRANLPVTNPDSMQLGWKVVREAGVSFERAIGRYITISATLLKVLADRRRAIARIQTDGTDFRGDQGAWGGTGFLVAPNLFLTNNHVLNSDAVAGKATVEFDYEIGEEALLGGRSAIAPSKKVFKLDPRRLFITSPAKDGLDYTFVWIDPSAADEFGTIVLERSSFTMMEGEQAFVIHHPDGRLKEASVDDTDIVKVDSRVIHYSSDTDYGSSGAPVFNRQGNLIALHHATRQQDVTLQDGHKSNYVNEGIKIAAIALDLETKAQSGGADAAAAREVLSAIRGSDTLTGFFGALGRRPEGANDLERVVNAYTGDDADIDIGFWNIEHLASRYDEGTKLEAAAAVLADMKLDIWGLSEVSPNAVKALVKEIKERFGEDYGCAFSEPDAGDGKQSTAVIWRTAVLDGASVEWPEEVQPLFELRSDDPAASEFEAVHGKIFDRYPGLFRFVTHKHYGAGPVTLHVVPLHLKAMSEGSLRRRMASGILRRAVEALKQHGIEDIVLGGDMNATLASGDLNHLKDAGFRAMGADDEQEGAFTYLKSPYKSFIDNIFLSPNLKHTFGDDEFLVVARDREIGNFVTTVSDHRPIMIRLALHDRPGAEEAADTALGALDVDGLLDRIQLDAGSARRPAGPPTVFSKITFEELKRMLSDPSAPDSKIRPYLRVSPRNHAPFSPIVEPDPNKVIMNQIDRVEVESAMNWGNRFSRWRREQRFEHRLKINDPKPILLVEGDSWFQFPLLIDEVVDHLDSEFVIRCLGAAGDTADNMIHRDPEYARELAALEERLAKKKRKVAAFLLSAAGNDVIGADVDGNSVLLKLLKNYQPGKGAGAHIDIKSSKAVFSFLEQAYRQVIATVHAMPTYKDLPILIHGYDHAIPGGFAEDPRNPVWAAQDKWLGAPMRAKGIVDPTLQREIVKLLIDRLYDIFDRIAGNNRLTKVYVVDARGALGPVDSWADEIHGTSDGFGNVASRFKAVLKRVIKP
;
A
#
# COMPACT_ATOMS: atom_id res chain seq x y z
N MET A 1 -16.80 -66.85 11.71
CA MET A 1 -15.68 -66.21 12.43
C MET A 1 -15.13 -65.05 11.60
N VAL A 2 -15.94 -64.02 11.37
CA VAL A 2 -15.48 -62.72 10.82
C VAL A 2 -16.40 -61.65 11.44
N ASP A 3 -16.36 -61.53 12.77
CA ASP A 3 -17.24 -60.63 13.56
C ASP A 3 -16.53 -60.11 14.83
N SER A 4 -15.25 -59.71 14.74
CA SER A 4 -14.51 -59.33 15.98
C SER A 4 -13.48 -58.19 15.91
N VAL A 5 -13.56 -57.24 14.96
CA VAL A 5 -12.60 -56.11 14.93
C VAL A 5 -13.23 -54.71 15.00
N LEU A 6 -14.55 -54.53 14.84
CA LEU A 6 -15.21 -53.22 14.94
C LEU A 6 -16.12 -53.09 16.17
N GLY A 7 -15.61 -53.51 17.32
CA GLY A 7 -16.30 -53.45 18.61
C GLY A 7 -15.63 -52.48 19.58
N ARG A 8 -15.64 -51.18 19.29
CA ARG A 8 -15.55 -50.16 20.34
C ARG A 8 -16.83 -49.34 20.30
N ALA A 9 -17.69 -49.56 21.30
CA ALA A 9 -18.76 -48.63 21.61
C ALA A 9 -18.16 -47.21 21.73
N PRO A 10 -18.83 -46.16 21.22
CA PRO A 10 -18.36 -44.80 21.42
C PRO A 10 -18.29 -44.56 22.93
N ARG A 11 -17.07 -44.45 23.46
CA ARG A 11 -16.87 -43.87 24.78
C ARG A 11 -17.34 -42.42 24.64
N ASP A 12 -18.16 -41.96 25.56
CA ASP A 12 -18.64 -40.57 25.63
C ASP A 12 -17.50 -39.62 25.27
N ILE A 13 -17.60 -38.97 24.10
CA ILE A 13 -16.61 -38.02 23.61
C ILE A 13 -16.66 -36.85 24.60
N PRO A 14 -15.63 -36.60 25.42
CA PRO A 14 -15.72 -35.67 26.55
C PRO A 14 -15.87 -34.21 26.10
N PHE A 15 -15.76 -33.90 24.80
CA PHE A 15 -16.01 -32.59 24.19
C PHE A 15 -17.45 -32.38 23.71
N ALA A 16 -18.29 -33.41 23.74
CA ALA A 16 -19.74 -33.22 23.69
C ALA A 16 -20.18 -32.61 25.02
N SER A 17 -19.86 -31.33 25.24
CA SER A 17 -20.57 -30.59 26.25
C SER A 17 -22.03 -30.62 25.83
N THR A 18 -22.91 -31.04 26.74
CA THR A 18 -24.30 -30.64 26.69
C THR A 18 -24.31 -29.14 26.96
N ALA A 19 -23.85 -28.33 25.99
CA ALA A 19 -24.20 -26.94 25.93
C ALA A 19 -25.72 -26.94 25.95
N LYS A 20 -26.30 -26.62 27.12
CA LYS A 20 -27.71 -26.30 27.21
C LYS A 20 -28.00 -25.32 26.06
N PRO A 21 -29.16 -25.41 25.40
CA PRO A 21 -29.54 -24.41 24.42
C PRO A 21 -29.59 -23.06 25.14
N GLN A 22 -28.45 -22.36 25.15
CA GLN A 22 -28.39 -20.93 25.40
C GLN A 22 -29.20 -20.36 24.25
N GLU A 23 -30.19 -19.55 24.62
CA GLU A 23 -31.25 -19.08 23.75
C GLU A 23 -30.72 -18.81 22.34
N SER A 24 -31.30 -19.53 21.39
CA SER A 24 -30.77 -19.64 20.04
C SER A 24 -30.63 -18.25 19.42
N PHE A 25 -29.43 -17.96 18.91
CA PHE A 25 -29.15 -16.93 17.91
C PHE A 25 -29.88 -17.16 16.56
N ALA A 26 -31.04 -17.81 16.57
CA ALA A 26 -31.91 -17.98 15.41
C ALA A 26 -32.39 -16.63 14.86
N ASP A 27 -32.37 -15.57 15.68
CA ASP A 27 -32.81 -14.23 15.30
C ASP A 27 -31.75 -13.42 14.53
N ILE A 28 -30.49 -13.87 14.44
CA ILE A 28 -29.44 -13.12 13.72
C ILE A 28 -29.68 -13.09 12.21
N ARG A 29 -30.32 -14.12 11.61
CA ARG A 29 -30.61 -14.11 10.15
C ARG A 29 -31.53 -12.96 9.72
N ALA A 30 -32.35 -12.42 10.62
CA ALA A 30 -33.25 -11.29 10.31
C ALA A 30 -32.55 -9.92 10.39
N ASN A 31 -31.42 -9.82 11.09
CA ASN A 31 -30.70 -8.57 11.38
C ASN A 31 -29.26 -8.56 10.83
N LEU A 32 -28.94 -9.42 9.85
CA LEU A 32 -27.67 -9.31 9.14
C LEU A 32 -27.67 -8.01 8.32
N PRO A 33 -26.55 -7.29 8.25
CA PRO A 33 -26.44 -6.03 7.53
C PRO A 33 -26.41 -6.20 5.99
N VAL A 34 -26.79 -7.37 5.47
CA VAL A 34 -26.78 -7.77 4.05
C VAL A 34 -28.22 -7.99 3.62
N THR A 35 -28.61 -7.44 2.48
CA THR A 35 -29.99 -7.46 1.98
C THR A 35 -30.45 -8.88 1.66
N ASN A 36 -29.58 -9.68 1.04
CA ASN A 36 -29.83 -11.09 0.74
C ASN A 36 -28.54 -11.94 0.85
N PRO A 37 -28.27 -12.56 2.02
CA PRO A 37 -27.07 -13.36 2.26
C PRO A 37 -26.87 -14.53 1.28
N ASP A 38 -27.94 -15.19 0.86
CA ASP A 38 -27.89 -16.35 -0.03
C ASP A 38 -27.48 -15.93 -1.46
N SER A 39 -28.04 -14.82 -1.95
CA SER A 39 -27.64 -14.25 -3.25
C SER A 39 -26.21 -13.73 -3.23
N MET A 40 -25.77 -13.11 -2.14
CA MET A 40 -24.40 -12.63 -2.01
C MET A 40 -23.38 -13.77 -2.06
N GLN A 41 -23.67 -14.88 -1.37
CA GLN A 41 -22.84 -16.10 -1.42
C GLN A 41 -22.78 -16.69 -2.85
N LEU A 42 -23.91 -16.72 -3.56
CA LEU A 42 -23.98 -17.23 -4.93
C LEU A 42 -23.20 -16.35 -5.92
N GLY A 43 -23.26 -15.02 -5.79
CA GLY A 43 -22.46 -14.10 -6.61
C GLY A 43 -20.96 -14.36 -6.50
N TRP A 44 -20.46 -14.53 -5.27
CA TRP A 44 -19.06 -14.85 -5.01
C TRP A 44 -18.65 -16.22 -5.53
N LYS A 45 -19.56 -17.19 -5.64
CA LYS A 45 -19.30 -18.48 -6.30
C LYS A 45 -19.01 -18.31 -7.78
N VAL A 46 -19.89 -17.58 -8.48
CA VAL A 46 -19.80 -17.40 -9.93
C VAL A 46 -18.49 -16.69 -10.30
N VAL A 47 -18.08 -15.69 -9.52
CA VAL A 47 -16.78 -15.01 -9.68
C VAL A 47 -15.60 -16.00 -9.56
N ARG A 48 -15.71 -17.03 -8.71
CA ARG A 48 -14.65 -18.04 -8.49
C ARG A 48 -14.61 -19.12 -9.56
N GLU A 49 -15.75 -19.49 -10.12
CA GLU A 49 -15.91 -20.63 -11.03
C GLU A 49 -15.83 -20.26 -12.53
N ALA A 50 -15.46 -19.03 -12.87
CA ALA A 50 -15.36 -18.56 -14.26
C ALA A 50 -14.26 -19.28 -15.07
N GLY A 51 -14.61 -20.43 -15.67
CA GLY A 51 -13.73 -21.20 -16.55
C GLY A 51 -14.35 -22.50 -17.08
N VAL A 52 -14.74 -22.47 -18.37
CA VAL A 52 -15.06 -23.56 -19.33
C VAL A 52 -15.65 -24.88 -18.81
N SER A 53 -16.85 -25.23 -19.29
CA SER A 53 -17.40 -26.60 -19.24
C SER A 53 -17.79 -27.09 -20.64
N PHE A 54 -17.07 -28.07 -21.18
CA PHE A 54 -17.48 -28.85 -22.37
C PHE A 54 -17.89 -30.30 -22.04
N GLU A 55 -17.72 -30.77 -20.80
CA GLU A 55 -18.02 -32.16 -20.40
C GLU A 55 -19.08 -32.26 -19.29
N ARG A 56 -19.79 -33.39 -19.27
CA ARG A 56 -20.95 -33.64 -18.42
C ARG A 56 -20.51 -34.41 -17.17
N ALA A 57 -20.63 -33.79 -16.00
CA ALA A 57 -20.37 -34.45 -14.71
C ALA A 57 -21.35 -35.62 -14.47
N ILE A 58 -20.86 -36.75 -13.94
CA ILE A 58 -21.68 -37.87 -13.47
C ILE A 58 -21.92 -37.67 -11.98
N GLY A 59 -23.11 -37.20 -11.59
CA GLY A 59 -23.39 -36.84 -10.19
C GLY A 59 -22.79 -35.48 -9.80
N ARG A 60 -22.10 -35.40 -8.65
CA ARG A 60 -21.44 -34.17 -8.16
C ARG A 60 -20.01 -34.09 -8.68
N TYR A 61 -19.61 -32.92 -9.18
CA TYR A 61 -18.23 -32.65 -9.59
C TYR A 61 -17.34 -32.41 -8.36
N ILE A 62 -16.70 -33.47 -7.87
CA ILE A 62 -15.90 -33.45 -6.64
C ILE A 62 -14.41 -33.18 -6.86
N THR A 63 -13.95 -33.06 -8.10
CA THR A 63 -12.53 -32.90 -8.41
C THR A 63 -12.01 -31.53 -7.95
N ILE A 64 -10.82 -31.54 -7.34
CA ILE A 64 -10.07 -30.36 -6.91
C ILE A 64 -8.93 -30.05 -7.89
N SER A 65 -8.43 -28.82 -7.89
CA SER A 65 -7.18 -28.51 -8.59
C SER A 65 -6.04 -29.36 -8.04
N ALA A 66 -5.24 -29.98 -8.92
CA ALA A 66 -4.08 -30.76 -8.50
C ALA A 66 -3.08 -29.93 -7.68
N THR A 67 -3.02 -28.61 -7.91
CA THR A 67 -2.19 -27.68 -7.14
C THR A 67 -2.57 -27.62 -5.67
N LEU A 68 -3.84 -27.89 -5.31
CA LEU A 68 -4.29 -27.90 -3.92
C LEU A 68 -3.52 -28.91 -3.07
N LEU A 69 -3.15 -30.07 -3.64
CA LEU A 69 -2.36 -31.08 -2.93
C LEU A 69 -1.00 -30.53 -2.49
N LYS A 70 -0.34 -29.76 -3.37
CA LYS A 70 0.92 -29.08 -3.03
C LYS A 70 0.70 -28.01 -1.96
N VAL A 71 -0.35 -27.21 -2.09
CA VAL A 71 -0.66 -26.14 -1.11
C VAL A 71 -0.89 -26.73 0.27
N LEU A 72 -1.73 -27.75 0.39
CA LEU A 72 -1.99 -28.43 1.66
C LEU A 72 -0.73 -29.12 2.21
N ALA A 73 0.10 -29.71 1.35
CA ALA A 73 1.37 -30.30 1.77
C ALA A 73 2.34 -29.25 2.35
N ASP A 74 2.44 -28.07 1.72
CA ASP A 74 3.26 -26.96 2.22
C ASP A 74 2.70 -26.44 3.56
N ARG A 75 1.36 -26.27 3.67
CA ARG A 75 0.69 -25.82 4.91
C ARG A 75 0.80 -26.81 6.06
N ARG A 76 0.83 -28.13 5.78
CA ARG A 76 0.92 -29.16 6.82
C ARG A 76 2.19 -29.03 7.67
N ARG A 77 3.26 -28.46 7.12
CA ARG A 77 4.55 -28.27 7.81
C ARG A 77 4.39 -27.35 9.03
N ALA A 78 3.57 -26.32 8.92
CA ALA A 78 3.30 -25.34 9.97
C ALA A 78 2.38 -25.84 11.10
N ILE A 79 1.84 -27.06 10.99
CA ILE A 79 0.90 -27.66 11.94
C ILE A 79 1.66 -28.58 12.89
N ALA A 80 1.39 -28.44 14.19
CA ALA A 80 2.09 -29.14 15.24
C ALA A 80 1.16 -29.73 16.29
N ARG A 81 1.66 -30.76 16.97
CA ARG A 81 1.02 -31.34 18.14
C ARG A 81 1.42 -30.56 19.38
N ILE A 82 0.46 -30.28 20.25
CA ILE A 82 0.68 -29.66 21.55
C ILE A 82 0.56 -30.73 22.63
N GLN A 83 1.47 -30.71 23.59
CA GLN A 83 1.35 -31.46 24.85
C GLN A 83 1.56 -30.52 26.01
N THR A 84 0.73 -30.62 27.05
CA THR A 84 0.83 -29.76 28.24
C THR A 84 0.28 -30.45 29.49
N ASP A 85 0.54 -29.84 30.65
CA ASP A 85 0.02 -30.24 31.95
C ASP A 85 -0.34 -29.04 32.82
N GLY A 86 -1.20 -29.26 33.80
CA GLY A 86 -1.60 -28.27 34.79
C GLY A 86 -3.09 -28.33 35.10
N THR A 87 -3.68 -27.16 35.33
CA THR A 87 -5.12 -26.99 35.52
C THR A 87 -5.79 -26.77 34.17
N ASP A 88 -6.65 -27.67 33.74
CA ASP A 88 -7.39 -27.53 32.49
C ASP A 88 -8.47 -26.42 32.58
N PHE A 89 -9.19 -26.19 31.48
CA PHE A 89 -10.24 -25.17 31.41
C PHE A 89 -11.47 -25.46 32.29
N ARG A 90 -11.60 -26.68 32.82
CA ARG A 90 -12.68 -27.11 33.74
C ARG A 90 -12.26 -26.96 35.20
N GLY A 91 -10.97 -26.74 35.46
CA GLY A 91 -10.40 -26.65 36.80
C GLY A 91 -9.73 -27.93 37.28
N ASP A 92 -9.64 -28.97 36.44
CA ASP A 92 -9.10 -30.27 36.80
C ASP A 92 -7.58 -30.35 36.57
N GLN A 93 -6.85 -31.04 37.45
CA GLN A 93 -5.41 -31.27 37.28
C GLN A 93 -5.15 -32.48 36.36
N GLY A 94 -4.30 -32.31 35.35
CA GLY A 94 -3.94 -33.41 34.46
C GLY A 94 -2.93 -33.04 33.38
N ALA A 95 -2.74 -33.96 32.43
CA ALA A 95 -1.99 -33.74 31.21
C ALA A 95 -2.92 -34.02 30.01
N TRP A 96 -2.83 -33.18 29.00
CA TRP A 96 -3.63 -33.27 27.78
C TRP A 96 -2.85 -32.75 26.58
N GLY A 97 -3.46 -32.81 25.41
CA GLY A 97 -2.86 -32.32 24.18
C GLY A 97 -3.91 -31.77 23.23
N GLY A 98 -3.41 -31.19 22.15
CA GLY A 98 -4.23 -30.62 21.09
C GLY A 98 -3.41 -30.42 19.83
N THR A 99 -4.01 -29.72 18.88
CA THR A 99 -3.37 -29.27 17.64
C THR A 99 -3.18 -27.76 17.71
N GLY A 100 -2.13 -27.25 17.09
CA GLY A 100 -1.97 -25.83 16.82
C GLY A 100 -1.09 -25.59 15.61
N PHE A 101 -0.96 -24.33 15.18
CA PHE A 101 -0.23 -24.01 13.97
C PHE A 101 0.37 -22.61 13.97
N LEU A 102 1.44 -22.43 13.19
CA LEU A 102 2.11 -21.15 13.00
C LEU A 102 1.31 -20.27 12.05
N VAL A 103 1.02 -19.04 12.47
CA VAL A 103 0.28 -18.05 11.66
C VAL A 103 1.13 -16.85 11.23
N ALA A 104 2.20 -16.58 11.99
CA ALA A 104 3.22 -15.57 11.69
C ALA A 104 4.56 -16.04 12.26
N PRO A 105 5.69 -15.34 11.97
CA PRO A 105 7.01 -15.77 12.44
C PRO A 105 7.05 -16.14 13.92
N ASN A 106 6.43 -15.33 14.77
CA ASN A 106 6.44 -15.49 16.22
C ASN A 106 5.06 -15.82 16.82
N LEU A 107 4.05 -16.16 16.02
CA LEU A 107 2.68 -16.37 16.49
C LEU A 107 2.21 -17.81 16.25
N PHE A 108 1.82 -18.47 17.34
CA PHE A 108 1.23 -19.80 17.34
C PHE A 108 -0.23 -19.73 17.79
N LEU A 109 -1.13 -20.36 17.03
CA LEU A 109 -2.58 -20.36 17.26
C LEU A 109 -3.07 -21.76 17.66
N THR A 110 -3.91 -21.83 18.68
CA THR A 110 -4.68 -23.02 19.11
C THR A 110 -5.92 -22.57 19.88
N ASN A 111 -6.63 -23.49 20.54
CA ASN A 111 -7.81 -23.18 21.32
C ASN A 111 -7.49 -22.76 22.75
N ASN A 112 -8.36 -21.95 23.35
CA ASN A 112 -8.30 -21.64 24.78
C ASN A 112 -8.42 -22.90 25.64
N HIS A 113 -9.33 -23.82 25.33
CA HIS A 113 -9.42 -25.04 26.13
C HIS A 113 -8.19 -25.97 26.01
N VAL A 114 -7.31 -25.75 25.02
CA VAL A 114 -6.01 -26.43 24.92
C VAL A 114 -4.96 -25.68 25.74
N LEU A 115 -4.85 -24.36 25.59
CA LEU A 115 -3.94 -23.48 26.34
C LEU A 115 -4.73 -22.39 27.07
N ASN A 116 -5.31 -22.74 28.22
CA ASN A 116 -6.30 -21.90 28.94
C ASN A 116 -5.69 -20.79 29.80
N SER A 117 -4.38 -20.82 30.02
CA SER A 117 -3.67 -19.83 30.84
C SER A 117 -2.21 -19.69 30.40
N ASP A 118 -1.60 -18.57 30.77
CA ASP A 118 -0.16 -18.33 30.63
C ASP A 118 0.67 -19.42 31.36
N ALA A 119 0.23 -19.86 32.53
CA ALA A 119 0.88 -20.92 33.30
C ALA A 119 0.91 -22.26 32.53
N VAL A 120 -0.20 -22.64 31.89
CA VAL A 120 -0.29 -23.85 31.07
C VAL A 120 0.50 -23.68 29.76
N ALA A 121 0.41 -22.52 29.11
CA ALA A 121 1.15 -22.23 27.90
C ALA A 121 2.68 -22.29 28.11
N GLY A 122 3.18 -21.78 29.25
CA GLY A 122 4.60 -21.78 29.57
C GLY A 122 5.19 -23.18 29.80
N LYS A 123 4.35 -24.18 30.10
CA LYS A 123 4.77 -25.58 30.26
C LYS A 123 4.68 -26.38 28.97
N ALA A 124 3.83 -25.96 28.05
CA ALA A 124 3.52 -26.70 26.84
C ALA A 124 4.76 -26.99 25.97
N THR A 125 4.72 -28.09 25.23
CA THR A 125 5.65 -28.43 24.17
C THR A 125 4.92 -28.52 22.85
N VAL A 126 5.51 -27.93 21.82
CA VAL A 126 4.98 -27.94 20.44
C VAL A 126 5.87 -28.84 19.59
N GLU A 127 5.29 -29.89 18.99
CA GLU A 127 6.00 -30.92 18.24
C GLU A 127 5.65 -30.84 16.74
N PHE A 128 6.60 -30.35 15.93
CA PHE A 128 6.50 -30.32 14.47
C PHE A 128 7.00 -31.64 13.86
N ASP A 129 6.55 -31.92 12.64
CA ASP A 129 6.83 -33.13 11.87
C ASP A 129 6.50 -34.46 12.59
N TYR A 130 5.63 -34.42 13.61
CA TYR A 130 5.14 -35.61 14.29
C TYR A 130 4.12 -36.39 13.44
N GLU A 131 4.62 -37.08 12.41
CA GLU A 131 3.81 -37.74 11.39
C GLU A 131 4.55 -38.95 10.76
N ILE A 132 3.85 -39.70 9.91
CA ILE A 132 4.47 -40.82 9.17
C ILE A 132 5.38 -40.24 8.07
N GLY A 133 6.66 -40.60 8.09
CA GLY A 133 7.62 -40.24 7.04
C GLY A 133 7.35 -40.95 5.70
N GLU A 134 7.78 -40.36 4.60
CA GLU A 134 7.53 -40.87 3.23
C GLU A 134 7.97 -42.34 3.04
N GLU A 135 9.17 -42.69 3.49
CA GLU A 135 9.69 -44.06 3.39
C GLU A 135 8.84 -45.06 4.22
N ALA A 136 8.37 -44.64 5.39
CA ALA A 136 7.53 -45.45 6.27
C ALA A 136 6.15 -45.70 5.65
N LEU A 137 5.57 -44.66 5.02
CA LEU A 137 4.30 -44.75 4.31
C LEU A 137 4.40 -45.68 3.08
N LEU A 138 5.40 -45.46 2.22
CA LEU A 138 5.62 -46.27 1.01
C LEU A 138 5.99 -47.72 1.33
N GLY A 139 6.66 -47.95 2.46
CA GLY A 139 7.04 -49.28 2.93
C GLY A 139 5.95 -50.04 3.71
N GLY A 140 4.78 -49.42 3.95
CA GLY A 140 3.71 -50.00 4.76
C GLY A 140 4.10 -50.25 6.23
N ARG A 141 5.10 -49.53 6.75
CA ARG A 141 5.64 -49.71 8.10
C ARG A 141 5.24 -48.52 8.99
N SER A 142 4.29 -48.71 9.90
CA SER A 142 3.92 -47.67 10.90
C SER A 142 4.91 -47.55 12.08
N ALA A 143 6.01 -48.32 12.12
CA ALA A 143 6.79 -48.56 13.34
C ALA A 143 8.14 -47.81 13.43
N ILE A 144 8.42 -46.85 12.54
CA ILE A 144 9.61 -45.99 12.69
C ILE A 144 9.19 -44.80 13.56
N ALA A 145 9.91 -44.55 14.66
CA ALA A 145 9.66 -43.38 15.49
C ALA A 145 9.74 -42.11 14.62
N PRO A 146 8.70 -41.26 14.59
CA PRO A 146 8.69 -40.07 13.75
C PRO A 146 9.82 -39.13 14.16
N SER A 147 10.49 -38.51 13.20
CA SER A 147 11.38 -37.39 13.47
C SER A 147 10.52 -36.21 13.92
N LYS A 148 10.68 -35.75 15.17
CA LYS A 148 9.97 -34.56 15.67
C LYS A 148 10.95 -33.47 16.07
N LYS A 149 10.54 -32.23 15.87
CA LYS A 149 11.23 -31.04 16.40
C LYS A 149 10.36 -30.37 17.44
N VAL A 150 10.94 -30.11 18.61
CA VAL A 150 10.21 -29.63 19.78
C VAL A 150 10.56 -28.17 20.03
N PHE A 151 9.53 -27.35 20.18
CA PHE A 151 9.62 -25.94 20.52
C PHE A 151 8.88 -25.66 21.84
N LYS A 152 9.28 -24.57 22.50
CA LYS A 152 8.64 -24.04 23.70
C LYS A 152 7.93 -22.73 23.37
N LEU A 153 6.87 -22.43 24.13
CA LEU A 153 6.10 -21.21 24.04
C LEU A 153 6.54 -20.21 25.11
N ASP A 154 6.46 -18.90 24.83
CA ASP A 154 6.78 -17.84 25.81
C ASP A 154 5.59 -16.89 26.02
N PRO A 155 4.63 -17.26 26.89
CA PRO A 155 3.42 -16.45 27.14
C PRO A 155 3.72 -15.08 27.77
N ARG A 156 4.94 -14.86 28.29
CA ARG A 156 5.36 -13.57 28.86
C ARG A 156 5.60 -12.51 27.78
N ARG A 157 5.88 -12.94 26.54
CA ARG A 157 6.07 -12.03 25.40
C ARG A 157 4.75 -11.69 24.75
N LEU A 158 3.95 -12.72 24.48
CA LEU A 158 2.60 -12.57 23.95
C LEU A 158 1.75 -13.75 24.39
N PHE A 159 0.61 -13.45 25.01
CA PHE A 159 -0.48 -14.37 25.30
C PHE A 159 -1.79 -13.61 25.23
N ILE A 160 -2.67 -13.97 24.30
CA ILE A 160 -4.02 -13.41 24.18
C ILE A 160 -4.99 -14.53 23.88
N THR A 161 -6.12 -14.55 24.58
CA THR A 161 -7.03 -15.67 24.57
C THR A 161 -8.49 -15.21 24.65
N SER A 162 -9.42 -16.06 24.19
CA SER A 162 -10.85 -15.89 24.43
C SER A 162 -11.40 -17.19 25.02
N PRO A 163 -12.13 -17.15 26.14
CA PRO A 163 -12.50 -18.34 26.90
C PRO A 163 -13.37 -19.31 26.08
N ALA A 164 -13.23 -20.60 26.36
CA ALA A 164 -14.07 -21.64 25.76
C ALA A 164 -15.56 -21.50 26.10
N LYS A 165 -15.86 -20.91 27.27
CA LYS A 165 -17.22 -20.64 27.73
C LYS A 165 -17.51 -19.14 27.57
N ASP A 166 -18.64 -18.83 26.92
CA ASP A 166 -19.11 -17.46 26.67
C ASP A 166 -18.10 -16.59 25.84
N GLY A 167 -17.21 -17.24 25.09
CA GLY A 167 -16.19 -16.62 24.22
C GLY A 167 -15.95 -17.38 22.91
N LEU A 168 -14.82 -17.09 22.25
CA LEU A 168 -14.46 -17.62 20.93
C LEU A 168 -13.44 -18.77 20.95
N ASP A 169 -13.03 -19.23 22.14
CA ASP A 169 -12.18 -20.42 22.31
C ASP A 169 -10.85 -20.43 21.51
N TYR A 170 -10.15 -19.31 21.41
CA TYR A 170 -8.86 -19.22 20.74
C TYR A 170 -7.75 -18.77 21.70
N THR A 171 -6.50 -19.09 21.38
CA THR A 171 -5.30 -18.60 22.07
C THR A 171 -4.18 -18.36 21.06
N PHE A 172 -3.66 -17.14 21.05
CA PHE A 172 -2.39 -16.80 20.42
C PHE A 172 -1.29 -16.71 21.48
N VAL A 173 -0.14 -17.28 21.17
CA VAL A 173 1.00 -17.32 22.09
C VAL A 173 2.31 -17.21 21.31
N TRP A 174 3.28 -16.54 21.92
CA TRP A 174 4.60 -16.36 21.31
C TRP A 174 5.36 -17.68 21.18
N ILE A 175 6.00 -17.88 20.02
CA ILE A 175 6.92 -18.98 19.73
C ILE A 175 8.19 -18.44 19.05
N ASP A 176 9.30 -19.16 19.15
CA ASP A 176 10.57 -18.76 18.53
C ASP A 176 10.45 -18.63 17.00
N PRO A 177 10.85 -17.49 16.40
CA PRO A 177 10.82 -17.28 14.95
C PRO A 177 11.51 -18.35 14.11
N SER A 178 12.51 -19.05 14.67
CA SER A 178 13.18 -20.12 13.94
C SER A 178 12.23 -21.29 13.61
N ALA A 179 11.09 -21.42 14.31
CA ALA A 179 10.06 -22.37 13.95
C ALA A 179 9.44 -22.03 12.58
N ALA A 180 9.11 -20.77 12.34
CA ALA A 180 8.55 -20.32 11.08
C ALA A 180 9.56 -20.35 9.92
N ASP A 181 10.83 -20.03 10.17
CA ASP A 181 11.90 -20.15 9.18
C ASP A 181 12.02 -21.58 8.65
N GLU A 182 11.79 -22.56 9.53
CA GLU A 182 11.87 -23.96 9.17
C GLU A 182 10.56 -24.51 8.58
N PHE A 183 9.42 -24.27 9.23
CA PHE A 183 8.14 -24.92 8.93
C PHE A 183 7.18 -24.07 8.09
N GLY A 184 7.49 -22.80 7.88
CA GLY A 184 6.60 -21.83 7.26
C GLY A 184 5.45 -21.40 8.17
N THR A 185 4.49 -20.67 7.61
CA THR A 185 3.31 -20.15 8.32
C THR A 185 2.04 -20.39 7.51
N ILE A 186 0.88 -20.27 8.16
CA ILE A 186 -0.46 -20.29 7.57
C ILE A 186 -1.05 -18.88 7.68
N VAL A 187 -1.36 -18.25 6.55
CA VAL A 187 -1.86 -16.88 6.54
C VAL A 187 -3.27 -16.82 7.12
N LEU A 188 -3.52 -15.86 8.03
CA LEU A 188 -4.84 -15.53 8.52
C LEU A 188 -5.49 -14.50 7.59
N GLU A 189 -6.68 -14.81 7.08
CA GLU A 189 -7.45 -13.92 6.21
C GLU A 189 -8.83 -13.61 6.84
N ARG A 190 -9.27 -12.35 6.76
CA ARG A 190 -10.59 -11.88 7.24
C ARG A 190 -11.77 -12.31 6.34
N SER A 191 -11.47 -12.95 5.20
CA SER A 191 -12.41 -13.24 4.11
C SER A 191 -13.53 -14.23 4.48
N SER A 192 -14.57 -13.72 5.13
CA SER A 192 -15.71 -14.46 5.70
C SER A 192 -16.62 -15.16 4.67
N PHE A 193 -16.58 -14.74 3.39
CA PHE A 193 -17.50 -15.21 2.33
C PHE A 193 -16.89 -16.06 1.22
N THR A 194 -15.71 -16.62 1.45
CA THR A 194 -15.18 -17.67 0.57
C THR A 194 -15.82 -19.05 0.81
N MET A 195 -16.88 -19.17 1.61
CA MET A 195 -17.47 -20.45 2.00
C MET A 195 -18.95 -20.53 1.68
N MET A 196 -19.39 -21.64 1.11
CA MET A 196 -20.82 -21.96 0.96
C MET A 196 -21.19 -23.29 1.59
N GLU A 197 -22.44 -23.41 2.00
CA GLU A 197 -23.02 -24.70 2.34
C GLU A 197 -22.90 -25.67 1.14
N GLY A 198 -22.35 -26.86 1.41
CA GLY A 198 -22.03 -27.87 0.42
C GLY A 198 -20.68 -27.71 -0.29
N GLU A 199 -19.79 -26.81 0.13
CA GLU A 199 -18.37 -26.87 -0.25
C GLU A 199 -17.57 -27.83 0.65
N GLN A 200 -16.39 -28.29 0.21
CA GLN A 200 -15.51 -29.14 1.02
C GLN A 200 -14.58 -28.32 1.92
N ALA A 201 -14.38 -28.79 3.15
CA ALA A 201 -13.56 -28.23 4.21
C ALA A 201 -12.50 -29.23 4.70
N PHE A 202 -11.24 -29.01 4.34
CA PHE A 202 -10.14 -29.92 4.65
C PHE A 202 -9.58 -29.63 6.05
N VAL A 203 -9.31 -30.68 6.84
CA VAL A 203 -8.72 -30.53 8.19
C VAL A 203 -7.43 -31.31 8.25
N ILE A 204 -6.39 -30.73 8.85
CA ILE A 204 -5.12 -31.41 9.13
C ILE A 204 -4.85 -31.30 10.63
N HIS A 205 -4.69 -32.42 11.32
CA HIS A 205 -4.83 -32.48 12.77
C HIS A 205 -4.06 -33.65 13.42
N HIS A 206 -4.03 -33.67 14.75
CA HIS A 206 -3.49 -34.76 15.57
C HIS A 206 -4.60 -35.48 16.36
N PRO A 207 -5.40 -36.35 15.72
CA PRO A 207 -6.51 -37.05 16.36
C PRO A 207 -5.99 -38.07 17.39
N ASP A 208 -6.61 -38.11 18.56
CA ASP A 208 -6.17 -38.70 19.84
C ASP A 208 -4.71 -38.35 20.23
N GLY A 209 -4.21 -37.19 19.76
CA GLY A 209 -2.80 -36.84 19.84
C GLY A 209 -1.89 -37.81 19.06
N ARG A 210 -2.41 -38.56 18.09
CA ARG A 210 -1.62 -39.47 17.26
C ARG A 210 -0.78 -38.71 16.23
N LEU A 211 -0.17 -39.47 15.33
CA LEU A 211 0.55 -38.90 14.19
C LEU A 211 -0.38 -38.01 13.38
N LYS A 212 0.19 -36.96 12.76
CA LYS A 212 -0.58 -36.02 11.95
C LYS A 212 -1.35 -36.74 10.86
N GLU A 213 -2.64 -36.45 10.77
CA GLU A 213 -3.58 -37.01 9.80
C GLU A 213 -4.28 -35.85 9.05
N ALA A 214 -4.93 -36.16 7.92
CA ALA A 214 -5.68 -35.19 7.14
C ALA A 214 -7.02 -35.76 6.72
N SER A 215 -8.10 -35.05 7.05
CA SER A 215 -9.46 -35.36 6.64
C SER A 215 -9.75 -34.66 5.32
N VAL A 216 -9.88 -35.44 4.25
CA VAL A 216 -10.05 -34.97 2.87
C VAL A 216 -11.30 -35.50 2.17
N ASP A 217 -11.98 -36.46 2.78
CA ASP A 217 -13.20 -37.10 2.29
C ASP A 217 -14.34 -36.89 3.30
N ASP A 218 -15.59 -36.84 2.83
CA ASP A 218 -16.78 -36.49 3.63
C ASP A 218 -16.64 -35.19 4.44
N THR A 219 -16.07 -34.18 3.78
CA THR A 219 -15.67 -32.90 4.37
C THR A 219 -16.64 -31.73 4.12
N ASP A 220 -17.92 -31.96 3.89
CA ASP A 220 -18.82 -30.91 3.45
C ASP A 220 -19.18 -29.90 4.55
N ILE A 221 -19.15 -28.61 4.21
CA ILE A 221 -19.71 -27.52 5.00
C ILE A 221 -21.23 -27.73 5.03
N VAL A 222 -21.78 -27.95 6.22
CA VAL A 222 -23.20 -28.18 6.46
C VAL A 222 -23.93 -26.86 6.65
N LYS A 223 -23.32 -25.91 7.37
CA LYS A 223 -23.94 -24.64 7.72
C LYS A 223 -22.89 -23.57 7.96
N VAL A 224 -23.16 -22.34 7.50
CA VAL A 224 -22.33 -21.17 7.82
C VAL A 224 -23.15 -20.19 8.66
N ASP A 225 -22.70 -19.94 9.89
CA ASP A 225 -23.25 -18.93 10.79
C ASP A 225 -22.32 -17.69 10.85
N SER A 226 -22.73 -16.63 11.55
CA SER A 226 -21.91 -15.41 11.71
C SER A 226 -20.56 -15.71 12.36
N ARG A 227 -20.55 -16.60 13.37
CA ARG A 227 -19.40 -16.94 14.21
C ARG A 227 -18.71 -18.26 13.85
N VAL A 228 -19.48 -19.27 13.48
CA VAL A 228 -19.00 -20.65 13.34
C VAL A 228 -19.35 -21.24 11.99
N ILE A 229 -18.57 -22.22 11.58
CA ILE A 229 -18.92 -23.12 10.48
C ILE A 229 -19.22 -24.50 11.05
N HIS A 230 -20.28 -25.12 10.54
CA HIS A 230 -20.57 -26.53 10.75
C HIS A 230 -20.13 -27.31 9.53
N TYR A 231 -19.38 -28.39 9.73
CA TYR A 231 -18.91 -29.22 8.64
C TYR A 231 -18.85 -30.69 9.06
N SER A 232 -19.08 -31.59 8.11
CA SER A 232 -18.79 -33.00 8.27
C SER A 232 -17.28 -33.20 8.11
N SER A 233 -16.67 -34.03 8.95
CA SER A 233 -15.28 -34.46 8.84
C SER A 233 -15.02 -35.49 9.93
N ASP A 234 -14.13 -36.45 9.68
CA ASP A 234 -13.64 -37.31 10.74
C ASP A 234 -12.72 -36.49 11.67
N THR A 235 -13.16 -36.28 12.91
CA THR A 235 -12.34 -35.69 13.99
C THR A 235 -12.47 -36.51 15.27
N ASP A 236 -11.40 -36.55 16.06
CA ASP A 236 -11.36 -37.25 17.36
C ASP A 236 -10.63 -36.38 18.40
N TYR A 237 -10.59 -36.83 19.67
CA TYR A 237 -9.96 -36.14 20.80
C TYR A 237 -8.59 -35.56 20.43
N GLY A 238 -8.21 -34.32 20.79
CA GLY A 238 -6.90 -33.76 20.38
C GLY A 238 -6.83 -33.14 18.97
N SER A 239 -7.91 -33.21 18.19
CA SER A 239 -8.08 -32.38 16.98
C SER A 239 -8.32 -30.90 17.29
N SER A 240 -8.68 -30.56 18.52
CA SER A 240 -8.90 -29.19 18.98
C SER A 240 -7.73 -28.27 18.64
N GLY A 241 -8.03 -27.13 18.02
CA GLY A 241 -7.01 -26.20 17.52
C GLY A 241 -6.45 -26.51 16.14
N ALA A 242 -7.03 -27.49 15.44
CA ALA A 242 -6.66 -27.76 14.05
C ALA A 242 -7.17 -26.66 13.08
N PRO A 243 -6.39 -26.33 12.04
CA PRO A 243 -6.84 -25.47 10.97
C PRO A 243 -7.85 -26.18 10.06
N VAL A 244 -8.88 -25.44 9.66
CA VAL A 244 -9.86 -25.85 8.66
C VAL A 244 -9.63 -25.04 7.39
N PHE A 245 -9.47 -25.70 6.24
CA PHE A 245 -9.15 -25.08 4.95
C PHE A 245 -10.27 -25.25 3.93
N ASN A 246 -10.44 -24.27 3.03
CA ASN A 246 -11.34 -24.39 1.87
C ASN A 246 -10.65 -25.07 0.66
N ARG A 247 -11.36 -25.16 -0.48
CA ARG A 247 -10.87 -25.75 -1.75
C ARG A 247 -9.72 -24.98 -2.42
N GLN A 248 -9.37 -23.79 -1.93
CA GLN A 248 -8.23 -23.02 -2.38
C GLN A 248 -7.02 -23.18 -1.44
N GLY A 249 -7.19 -23.88 -0.31
CA GLY A 249 -6.17 -24.04 0.72
C GLY A 249 -6.04 -22.83 1.65
N ASN A 250 -7.05 -21.95 1.66
CA ASN A 250 -7.12 -20.80 2.58
C ASN A 250 -7.69 -21.26 3.92
N LEU A 251 -7.14 -20.71 5.01
CA LEU A 251 -7.60 -20.98 6.37
C LEU A 251 -8.93 -20.26 6.63
N ILE A 252 -9.97 -21.03 6.94
CA ILE A 252 -11.33 -20.51 7.10
C ILE A 252 -11.85 -20.60 8.54
N ALA A 253 -11.39 -21.57 9.33
CA ALA A 253 -11.80 -21.71 10.72
C ALA A 253 -10.75 -22.42 11.59
N LEU A 254 -10.91 -22.28 12.90
CA LEU A 254 -10.22 -23.00 13.96
C LEU A 254 -11.17 -24.06 14.54
N HIS A 255 -10.83 -25.34 14.39
CA HIS A 255 -11.67 -26.44 14.89
C HIS A 255 -11.73 -26.44 16.42
N HIS A 256 -12.93 -26.47 17.01
CA HIS A 256 -13.07 -26.35 18.46
C HIS A 256 -14.03 -27.32 19.14
N ALA A 257 -15.09 -27.76 18.47
CA ALA A 257 -16.11 -28.59 19.12
C ALA A 257 -16.83 -29.52 18.14
N THR A 258 -17.61 -30.42 18.71
CA THR A 258 -18.62 -31.21 18.01
C THR A 258 -19.99 -30.81 18.55
N ARG A 259 -20.97 -30.63 17.66
CA ARG A 259 -22.34 -30.26 18.00
C ARG A 259 -23.30 -31.37 17.64
N GLN A 260 -24.23 -31.68 18.55
CA GLN A 260 -25.33 -32.60 18.25
C GLN A 260 -26.32 -31.90 17.31
N GLN A 261 -26.44 -32.42 16.10
CA GLN A 261 -27.32 -31.92 15.06
C GLN A 261 -27.58 -33.05 14.07
N ASP A 262 -28.85 -33.38 13.87
CA ASP A 262 -29.23 -34.36 12.87
C ASP A 262 -29.03 -33.75 11.49
N VAL A 263 -28.07 -34.31 10.74
CA VAL A 263 -27.76 -33.92 9.37
C VAL A 263 -27.80 -35.16 8.49
N THR A 264 -28.36 -34.99 7.30
CA THR A 264 -28.17 -35.98 6.23
C THR A 264 -27.00 -35.46 5.39
N LEU A 265 -25.90 -36.19 5.44
CA LEU A 265 -24.71 -35.92 4.63
C LEU A 265 -25.06 -36.08 3.15
N GLN A 266 -24.27 -35.49 2.27
CA GLN A 266 -24.59 -35.45 0.84
C GLN A 266 -24.51 -36.82 0.16
N ASP A 267 -23.82 -37.79 0.75
CA ASP A 267 -23.77 -39.20 0.37
C ASP A 267 -25.03 -39.99 0.80
N GLY A 268 -25.96 -39.36 1.52
CA GLY A 268 -27.20 -39.94 2.02
C GLY A 268 -27.09 -40.56 3.42
N HIS A 269 -25.90 -40.59 4.03
CA HIS A 269 -25.71 -41.07 5.40
C HIS A 269 -26.28 -40.05 6.40
N LYS A 270 -26.83 -40.55 7.52
CA LYS A 270 -27.30 -39.70 8.62
C LYS A 270 -26.24 -39.64 9.70
N SER A 271 -25.86 -38.43 10.08
CA SER A 271 -25.06 -38.18 11.28
C SER A 271 -25.92 -37.42 12.29
N ASN A 272 -25.72 -37.74 13.57
CA ASN A 272 -26.34 -37.00 14.68
C ASN A 272 -25.40 -35.90 15.21
N TYR A 273 -24.23 -35.74 14.59
CA TYR A 273 -23.18 -34.81 15.00
C TYR A 273 -22.54 -34.12 13.80
N VAL A 274 -22.15 -32.86 14.00
CA VAL A 274 -21.33 -32.06 13.07
C VAL A 274 -20.13 -31.48 13.81
N ASN A 275 -19.03 -31.22 13.11
CA ASN A 275 -17.93 -30.47 13.67
C ASN A 275 -18.23 -28.98 13.62
N GLU A 276 -17.73 -28.24 14.60
CA GLU A 276 -17.83 -26.79 14.71
C GLU A 276 -16.43 -26.18 14.68
N GLY A 277 -16.25 -25.18 13.80
CA GLY A 277 -15.04 -24.37 13.70
C GLY A 277 -15.35 -22.89 13.92
N ILE A 278 -14.54 -22.21 14.72
CA ILE A 278 -14.65 -20.76 14.92
C ILE A 278 -14.08 -20.05 13.69
N LYS A 279 -14.85 -19.16 13.07
CA LYS A 279 -14.41 -18.43 11.86
C LYS A 279 -13.23 -17.52 12.19
N ILE A 280 -12.23 -17.50 11.31
CA ILE A 280 -11.08 -16.59 11.44
C ILE A 280 -11.53 -15.12 11.46
N ALA A 281 -12.56 -14.77 10.68
CA ALA A 281 -13.16 -13.43 10.67
C ALA A 281 -13.74 -13.03 12.05
N ALA A 282 -14.37 -13.97 12.77
CA ALA A 282 -14.90 -13.70 14.10
C ALA A 282 -13.78 -13.48 15.13
N ILE A 283 -12.69 -14.25 15.04
CA ILE A 283 -11.49 -14.06 15.87
C ILE A 283 -10.86 -12.69 15.59
N ALA A 284 -10.76 -12.29 14.32
CA ALA A 284 -10.24 -10.97 13.95
C ALA A 284 -11.11 -9.83 14.53
N LEU A 285 -12.43 -9.96 14.51
CA LEU A 285 -13.36 -8.95 15.05
C LEU A 285 -13.24 -8.78 16.58
N ASP A 286 -13.09 -9.89 17.30
CA ASP A 286 -12.84 -9.86 18.75
C ASP A 286 -11.50 -9.19 19.07
N LEU A 287 -10.44 -9.49 18.31
CA LEU A 287 -9.14 -8.84 18.45
C LEU A 287 -9.21 -7.33 18.15
N GLU A 288 -9.96 -6.92 17.12
CA GLU A 288 -10.19 -5.49 16.80
C GLU A 288 -10.84 -4.78 17.99
N THR A 289 -11.86 -5.39 18.59
CA THR A 289 -12.54 -4.85 19.76
C THR A 289 -11.60 -4.76 20.97
N LYS A 290 -10.79 -5.79 21.22
CA LYS A 290 -9.78 -5.80 22.30
C LYS A 290 -8.71 -4.73 22.09
N ALA A 291 -8.24 -4.53 20.86
CA ALA A 291 -7.25 -3.50 20.50
C ALA A 291 -7.75 -2.06 20.72
N GLN A 292 -9.05 -1.82 20.54
CA GLN A 292 -9.70 -0.51 20.75
C GLN A 292 -10.01 -0.22 22.22
N SER A 293 -10.33 -1.25 23.01
CA SER A 293 -10.72 -1.08 24.41
C SER A 293 -9.64 -0.49 25.33
N GLY A 294 -8.38 -0.41 24.86
CA GLY A 294 -7.25 0.13 25.64
C GLY A 294 -6.85 -0.69 26.86
N GLY A 295 -7.45 -1.87 27.07
CA GLY A 295 -7.17 -2.77 28.19
C GLY A 295 -5.84 -3.52 28.09
N ALA A 296 -5.58 -4.42 29.05
CA ALA A 296 -4.33 -5.19 29.14
C ALA A 296 -4.00 -6.01 27.87
N ASP A 297 -5.04 -6.46 27.15
CA ASP A 297 -4.90 -7.25 25.93
C ASP A 297 -4.65 -6.40 24.67
N ALA A 298 -4.77 -5.07 24.73
CA ALA A 298 -4.78 -4.21 23.53
C ALA A 298 -3.46 -4.28 22.74
N ALA A 299 -2.32 -4.34 23.43
CA ALA A 299 -1.01 -4.44 22.77
C ALA A 299 -0.83 -5.79 22.05
N ALA A 300 -1.18 -6.89 22.71
CA ALA A 300 -1.12 -8.22 22.13
C ALA A 300 -2.11 -8.37 20.96
N ALA A 301 -3.31 -7.79 21.07
CA ALA A 301 -4.30 -7.77 20.02
C ALA A 301 -3.79 -7.04 18.75
N ARG A 302 -3.13 -5.88 18.92
CA ARG A 302 -2.50 -5.14 17.80
C ARG A 302 -1.38 -5.94 17.14
N GLU A 303 -0.55 -6.62 17.93
CA GLU A 303 0.51 -7.48 17.38
C GLU A 303 -0.07 -8.62 16.55
N VAL A 304 -1.12 -9.30 17.02
CA VAL A 304 -1.79 -10.37 16.25
C VAL A 304 -2.48 -9.80 15.00
N LEU A 305 -3.18 -8.68 15.11
CA LEU A 305 -3.89 -8.05 13.98
C LEU A 305 -2.95 -7.66 12.82
N SER A 306 -1.70 -7.28 13.14
CA SER A 306 -0.68 -6.98 12.12
C SER A 306 -0.31 -8.18 11.23
N ALA A 307 -0.64 -9.41 11.68
CA ALA A 307 -0.43 -10.63 10.92
C ALA A 307 -1.69 -11.10 10.15
N ILE A 308 -2.87 -10.50 10.38
CA ILE A 308 -4.12 -10.86 9.71
C ILE A 308 -4.33 -9.95 8.48
N ARG A 309 -4.64 -10.53 7.32
CA ARG A 309 -4.84 -9.83 6.04
C ARG A 309 -6.30 -9.84 5.56
N GLY A 310 -6.64 -9.04 4.55
CA GLY A 310 -7.97 -9.02 3.91
C GLY A 310 -9.06 -8.22 4.67
N SER A 311 -10.29 -8.24 4.15
CA SER A 311 -11.50 -7.59 4.69
C SER A 311 -12.63 -8.61 4.99
N ASP A 312 -13.58 -8.27 5.88
CA ASP A 312 -14.81 -9.04 6.10
C ASP A 312 -16.01 -8.32 5.48
N THR A 313 -16.51 -8.83 4.34
CA THR A 313 -17.64 -8.23 3.62
C THR A 313 -18.95 -8.20 4.43
N LEU A 314 -19.11 -9.04 5.47
CA LEU A 314 -20.31 -8.97 6.35
C LEU A 314 -20.36 -7.63 7.07
N THR A 315 -19.22 -7.20 7.57
CA THR A 315 -19.08 -5.99 8.38
C THR A 315 -18.64 -4.77 7.56
N GLY A 316 -18.50 -4.94 6.24
CA GLY A 316 -17.97 -3.94 5.33
C GLY A 316 -16.46 -3.67 5.51
N PHE A 317 -15.95 -2.76 4.69
CA PHE A 317 -14.52 -2.47 4.64
C PHE A 317 -13.95 -1.97 5.97
N PHE A 318 -14.71 -1.27 6.82
CA PHE A 318 -14.24 -0.79 8.12
C PHE A 318 -14.51 -1.75 9.28
N GLY A 319 -15.43 -2.71 9.15
CA GLY A 319 -15.70 -3.71 10.19
C GLY A 319 -16.10 -3.13 11.54
N ALA A 320 -15.53 -3.63 12.65
CA ALA A 320 -15.74 -3.05 13.98
C ALA A 320 -14.90 -1.78 14.23
N LEU A 321 -14.09 -1.35 13.26
CA LEU A 321 -13.23 -0.19 13.47
C LEU A 321 -14.08 1.08 13.63
N GLY A 322 -13.87 1.79 14.74
CA GLY A 322 -14.66 2.97 15.15
C GLY A 322 -15.98 2.68 15.87
N ARG A 323 -16.37 1.40 16.02
CA ARG A 323 -17.56 1.00 16.76
C ARG A 323 -17.19 0.70 18.22
N ARG A 324 -18.06 1.08 19.15
CA ARG A 324 -17.97 0.65 20.56
C ARG A 324 -19.13 -0.29 20.88
N PRO A 325 -19.10 -1.54 20.38
CA PRO A 325 -20.15 -2.50 20.69
C PRO A 325 -20.13 -2.80 22.20
N GLU A 326 -21.17 -2.40 22.91
CA GLU A 326 -21.38 -2.83 24.29
C GLU A 326 -21.76 -4.31 24.34
N GLY A 327 -21.43 -5.01 25.43
CA GLY A 327 -21.80 -6.41 25.63
C GLY A 327 -21.21 -6.95 26.93
N ALA A 328 -21.92 -7.86 27.58
CA ALA A 328 -21.52 -8.45 28.85
C ALA A 328 -20.33 -9.43 28.73
N ASN A 329 -20.04 -9.93 27.53
CA ASN A 329 -18.92 -10.85 27.25
C ASN A 329 -18.36 -10.69 25.81
N ASP A 330 -17.24 -11.38 25.51
CA ASP A 330 -16.58 -11.39 24.19
C ASP A 330 -17.57 -11.72 23.06
N LEU A 331 -18.45 -12.70 23.29
CA LEU A 331 -19.41 -13.18 22.30
C LEU A 331 -20.46 -12.12 21.94
N GLU A 332 -21.03 -11.45 22.94
CA GLU A 332 -22.06 -10.42 22.76
C GLU A 332 -21.49 -9.20 22.03
N ARG A 333 -20.23 -8.81 22.33
CA ARG A 333 -19.54 -7.71 21.63
C ARG A 333 -19.32 -8.02 20.15
N VAL A 334 -18.92 -9.24 19.82
CA VAL A 334 -18.74 -9.68 18.41
C VAL A 334 -20.09 -9.66 17.69
N VAL A 335 -21.16 -10.15 18.31
CA VAL A 335 -22.51 -10.11 17.71
C VAL A 335 -22.97 -8.67 17.48
N ASN A 336 -22.81 -7.79 18.46
CA ASN A 336 -23.18 -6.38 18.35
C ASN A 336 -22.31 -5.62 17.33
N ALA A 337 -21.06 -6.05 17.11
CA ALA A 337 -20.23 -5.53 16.03
C ALA A 337 -20.73 -5.93 14.63
N TYR A 338 -21.31 -7.13 14.49
CA TYR A 338 -21.93 -7.62 13.25
C TYR A 338 -23.28 -6.97 12.95
N THR A 339 -24.06 -6.62 13.98
CA THR A 339 -25.39 -5.98 13.82
C THR A 339 -25.35 -4.45 13.85
N GLY A 340 -24.25 -3.86 14.32
CA GLY A 340 -24.07 -2.42 14.54
C GLY A 340 -23.88 -1.54 13.29
N ASP A 341 -24.50 -1.86 12.15
CA ASP A 341 -24.59 -0.96 10.97
C ASP A 341 -25.32 0.36 11.31
N ASP A 342 -25.89 0.45 12.51
CA ASP A 342 -26.69 1.56 13.00
C ASP A 342 -25.90 2.49 13.95
N ALA A 343 -24.61 2.76 13.71
CA ALA A 343 -23.87 3.80 14.44
C ALA A 343 -22.92 4.63 13.57
N ASP A 344 -22.85 4.34 12.27
CA ASP A 344 -21.93 4.95 11.33
C ASP A 344 -22.54 5.20 9.94
N ILE A 345 -21.90 6.07 9.17
CA ILE A 345 -22.14 6.25 7.73
C ILE A 345 -20.79 6.11 7.02
N ASP A 346 -20.68 5.11 6.15
CA ASP A 346 -19.50 4.85 5.34
C ASP A 346 -19.61 5.51 3.96
N ILE A 347 -18.63 6.35 3.61
CA ILE A 347 -18.63 7.15 2.37
C ILE A 347 -17.34 6.89 1.61
N GLY A 348 -17.45 6.47 0.35
CA GLY A 348 -16.33 6.28 -0.57
C GLY A 348 -16.42 7.14 -1.82
N PHE A 349 -15.27 7.44 -2.42
CA PHE A 349 -15.17 8.04 -3.74
C PHE A 349 -14.23 7.23 -4.62
N TRP A 350 -14.63 6.99 -5.88
CA TRP A 350 -13.85 6.16 -6.79
C TRP A 350 -13.98 6.61 -8.25
N ASN A 351 -12.84 6.87 -8.89
CA ASN A 351 -12.73 6.94 -10.34
C ASN A 351 -12.63 5.52 -10.90
N ILE A 352 -13.66 5.06 -11.61
CA ILE A 352 -13.70 3.68 -12.16
C ILE A 352 -12.98 3.59 -13.51
N GLU A 353 -12.54 4.73 -14.07
CA GLU A 353 -11.81 4.89 -15.32
C GLU A 353 -12.59 4.34 -16.53
N HIS A 354 -12.97 5.16 -17.51
CA HIS A 354 -13.63 4.68 -18.74
C HIS A 354 -14.95 3.88 -18.59
N LEU A 355 -15.56 3.78 -17.40
CA LEU A 355 -16.81 3.02 -17.22
C LEU A 355 -17.95 3.64 -18.04
N ALA A 356 -17.97 4.97 -18.19
CA ALA A 356 -18.94 5.69 -19.03
C ALA A 356 -19.09 5.07 -20.43
N SER A 357 -17.98 4.69 -21.06
CA SER A 357 -17.93 4.28 -22.47
C SER A 357 -17.64 2.79 -22.70
N ARG A 358 -17.45 1.98 -21.64
CA ARG A 358 -17.04 0.56 -21.74
C ARG A 358 -17.80 -0.38 -20.80
N TYR A 359 -18.95 0.04 -20.28
CA TYR A 359 -19.74 -0.80 -19.37
C TYR A 359 -20.39 -2.00 -20.08
N ASP A 360 -20.42 -2.01 -21.41
CA ASP A 360 -20.88 -3.11 -22.27
C ASP A 360 -19.81 -4.21 -22.47
N GLU A 361 -18.55 -3.92 -22.17
CA GLU A 361 -17.46 -4.90 -22.08
C GLU A 361 -17.57 -5.67 -20.74
N GLY A 362 -18.45 -6.68 -20.69
CA GLY A 362 -18.95 -7.34 -19.46
C GLY A 362 -17.93 -7.61 -18.34
N THR A 363 -16.66 -7.88 -18.65
CA THR A 363 -15.61 -8.10 -17.63
C THR A 363 -15.35 -6.92 -16.69
N LYS A 364 -15.49 -5.66 -17.14
CA LYS A 364 -15.18 -4.48 -16.31
C LYS A 364 -16.33 -4.12 -15.37
N LEU A 365 -17.56 -4.22 -15.86
CA LEU A 365 -18.77 -3.98 -15.06
C LEU A 365 -18.88 -5.00 -13.92
N GLU A 366 -18.68 -6.28 -14.21
CA GLU A 366 -18.72 -7.36 -13.21
C GLU A 366 -17.64 -7.19 -12.14
N ALA A 367 -16.43 -6.83 -12.54
CA ALA A 367 -15.32 -6.63 -11.62
C ALA A 367 -15.53 -5.38 -10.74
N ALA A 368 -16.08 -4.28 -11.29
CA ALA A 368 -16.44 -3.11 -10.51
C ALA A 368 -17.58 -3.40 -9.52
N ALA A 369 -18.59 -4.16 -9.92
CA ALA A 369 -19.68 -4.61 -9.04
C ALA A 369 -19.15 -5.47 -7.88
N ALA A 370 -18.20 -6.38 -8.16
CA ALA A 370 -17.58 -7.20 -7.12
C ALA A 370 -16.81 -6.37 -6.09
N VAL A 371 -16.06 -5.34 -6.52
CA VAL A 371 -15.34 -4.44 -5.61
C VAL A 371 -16.32 -3.65 -4.73
N LEU A 372 -17.36 -3.07 -5.31
CA LEU A 372 -18.36 -2.30 -4.55
C LEU A 372 -19.11 -3.16 -3.54
N ALA A 373 -19.46 -4.40 -3.93
CA ALA A 373 -20.10 -5.37 -3.04
C ALA A 373 -19.17 -5.84 -1.90
N ASP A 374 -17.87 -6.04 -2.18
CA ASP A 374 -16.87 -6.42 -1.18
C ASP A 374 -16.68 -5.33 -0.11
N MET A 375 -16.64 -4.06 -0.56
CA MET A 375 -16.39 -2.92 0.32
C MET A 375 -17.60 -2.51 1.14
N LYS A 376 -18.82 -2.68 0.59
CA LYS A 376 -20.10 -2.46 1.28
C LYS A 376 -20.19 -1.11 2.02
N LEU A 377 -19.79 -0.03 1.36
CA LEU A 377 -19.97 1.34 1.89
C LEU A 377 -21.42 1.82 1.67
N ASP A 378 -21.90 2.73 2.51
CA ASP A 378 -23.28 3.22 2.44
C ASP A 378 -23.51 4.22 1.31
N ILE A 379 -22.51 5.05 1.01
CA ILE A 379 -22.54 6.05 -0.06
C ILE A 379 -21.26 5.93 -0.91
N TRP A 380 -21.42 5.96 -2.22
CA TRP A 380 -20.33 6.01 -3.19
C TRP A 380 -20.48 7.21 -4.13
N GLY A 381 -19.47 8.08 -4.17
CA GLY A 381 -19.29 9.08 -5.22
C GLY A 381 -18.42 8.54 -6.35
N LEU A 382 -18.99 8.40 -7.54
CA LEU A 382 -18.32 7.80 -8.69
C LEU A 382 -17.94 8.86 -9.73
N SER A 383 -16.74 8.73 -10.31
CA SER A 383 -16.27 9.57 -11.43
C SER A 383 -15.88 8.74 -12.65
N GLU A 384 -15.88 9.39 -13.82
CA GLU A 384 -15.74 8.75 -15.15
C GLU A 384 -16.86 7.77 -15.52
N VAL A 385 -18.07 8.09 -15.08
CA VAL A 385 -19.27 7.27 -15.30
C VAL A 385 -20.30 8.01 -16.18
N SER A 386 -21.28 7.27 -16.71
CA SER A 386 -22.48 7.81 -17.37
C SER A 386 -23.75 7.32 -16.64
N PRO A 387 -24.90 7.99 -16.81
CA PRO A 387 -26.16 7.54 -16.22
C PRO A 387 -26.53 6.09 -16.56
N ASN A 388 -26.32 5.64 -17.81
CA ASN A 388 -26.61 4.25 -18.19
C ASN A 388 -25.61 3.28 -17.57
N ALA A 389 -24.31 3.63 -17.55
CA ALA A 389 -23.27 2.79 -16.97
C ALA A 389 -23.52 2.54 -15.47
N VAL A 390 -23.92 3.58 -14.73
CA VAL A 390 -24.25 3.46 -13.30
C VAL A 390 -25.53 2.65 -13.08
N LYS A 391 -26.56 2.84 -13.90
CA LYS A 391 -27.78 2.00 -13.84
C LYS A 391 -27.46 0.52 -14.09
N ALA A 392 -26.59 0.24 -15.07
CA ALA A 392 -26.11 -1.12 -15.34
C ALA A 392 -25.31 -1.68 -14.17
N LEU A 393 -24.46 -0.87 -13.54
CA LEU A 393 -23.67 -1.26 -12.37
C LEU A 393 -24.54 -1.60 -11.16
N VAL A 394 -25.51 -0.74 -10.82
CA VAL A 394 -26.47 -0.99 -9.73
C VAL A 394 -27.30 -2.25 -10.01
N LYS A 395 -27.71 -2.44 -11.27
CA LYS A 395 -28.42 -3.65 -11.69
C LYS A 395 -27.54 -4.90 -11.50
N GLU A 396 -26.27 -4.84 -11.91
CA GLU A 396 -25.32 -5.95 -11.75
C GLU A 396 -25.08 -6.28 -10.26
N ILE A 397 -24.93 -5.26 -9.40
CA ILE A 397 -24.80 -5.45 -7.95
C ILE A 397 -26.03 -6.18 -7.40
N LYS A 398 -27.23 -5.76 -7.78
CA LYS A 398 -28.48 -6.38 -7.36
C LYS A 398 -28.64 -7.81 -7.88
N GLU A 399 -28.40 -8.04 -9.17
CA GLU A 399 -28.60 -9.35 -9.80
C GLU A 399 -27.56 -10.37 -9.34
N ARG A 400 -26.29 -9.95 -9.14
CA ARG A 400 -25.19 -10.83 -8.76
C ARG A 400 -25.04 -11.01 -7.26
N PHE A 401 -25.17 -9.94 -6.47
CA PHE A 401 -24.90 -9.95 -5.04
C PHE A 401 -26.15 -9.77 -4.18
N GLY A 402 -27.31 -9.44 -4.76
CA GLY A 402 -28.57 -9.29 -4.02
C GLY A 402 -28.67 -8.01 -3.20
N GLU A 403 -27.81 -7.02 -3.44
CA GLU A 403 -27.79 -5.74 -2.72
C GLU A 403 -28.55 -4.64 -3.48
N ASP A 404 -29.40 -3.90 -2.77
CA ASP A 404 -30.21 -2.81 -3.33
C ASP A 404 -29.50 -1.46 -3.16
N TYR A 405 -29.12 -0.86 -4.30
CA TYR A 405 -28.55 0.48 -4.35
C TYR A 405 -29.48 1.45 -5.11
N GLY A 406 -29.61 2.67 -4.58
CA GLY A 406 -30.17 3.82 -5.28
C GLY A 406 -29.08 4.51 -6.09
N CYS A 407 -29.47 5.32 -7.08
CA CYS A 407 -28.51 6.13 -7.82
C CYS A 407 -29.09 7.50 -8.24
N ALA A 408 -28.20 8.50 -8.32
CA ALA A 408 -28.51 9.83 -8.81
C ALA A 408 -27.30 10.38 -9.58
N PHE A 409 -27.55 11.31 -10.51
CA PHE A 409 -26.56 11.72 -11.51
C PHE A 409 -26.37 13.23 -11.48
N SER A 410 -25.13 13.70 -11.56
CA SER A 410 -24.85 15.14 -11.67
C SER A 410 -25.36 15.71 -12.98
N GLU A 411 -25.38 14.88 -14.03
CA GLU A 411 -25.88 15.23 -15.36
C GLU A 411 -26.79 14.10 -15.87
N PRO A 412 -28.09 14.12 -15.53
CA PRO A 412 -29.02 13.01 -15.78
C PRO A 412 -29.22 12.71 -17.28
N ASP A 413 -29.03 13.73 -18.14
CA ASP A 413 -29.18 13.64 -19.59
C ASP A 413 -27.85 13.37 -20.32
N ALA A 414 -26.76 13.07 -19.60
CA ALA A 414 -25.47 12.75 -20.20
C ALA A 414 -25.52 11.42 -20.98
N GLY A 415 -25.05 11.43 -22.24
CA GLY A 415 -24.90 10.21 -23.04
C GLY A 415 -23.64 9.41 -22.70
N ASP A 416 -23.54 8.17 -23.19
CA ASP A 416 -22.47 7.20 -22.82
C ASP A 416 -21.04 7.59 -23.26
N GLY A 417 -20.89 8.65 -24.05
CA GLY A 417 -19.57 9.22 -24.38
C GLY A 417 -19.15 10.38 -23.46
N LYS A 418 -20.05 10.90 -22.63
CA LYS A 418 -19.79 12.01 -21.71
C LYS A 418 -19.53 11.44 -20.32
N GLN A 419 -18.27 11.44 -19.92
CA GLN A 419 -17.93 11.21 -18.51
C GLN A 419 -18.67 12.23 -17.65
N SER A 420 -19.16 11.82 -16.50
CA SER A 420 -19.80 12.67 -15.48
C SER A 420 -19.49 12.10 -14.10
N THR A 421 -20.12 12.67 -13.07
CA THR A 421 -20.12 12.13 -11.71
C THR A 421 -21.52 11.65 -11.33
N ALA A 422 -21.58 10.66 -10.44
CA ALA A 422 -22.83 10.11 -9.93
C ALA A 422 -22.64 9.68 -8.47
N VAL A 423 -23.75 9.49 -7.77
CA VAL A 423 -23.76 8.83 -6.46
C VAL A 423 -24.59 7.55 -6.54
N ILE A 424 -24.14 6.53 -5.81
CA ILE A 424 -24.97 5.36 -5.47
C ILE A 424 -25.00 5.20 -3.94
N TRP A 425 -26.09 4.68 -3.39
CA TRP A 425 -26.21 4.49 -1.94
C TRP A 425 -27.06 3.28 -1.60
N ARG A 426 -26.87 2.72 -0.40
CA ARG A 426 -27.68 1.60 0.10
C ARG A 426 -29.07 2.08 0.49
N THR A 427 -30.10 1.61 -0.22
CA THR A 427 -31.49 2.02 0.04
C THR A 427 -32.07 1.42 1.31
N ALA A 428 -31.42 0.41 1.90
CA ALA A 428 -31.83 -0.12 3.19
C ALA A 428 -31.54 0.85 4.35
N VAL A 429 -30.52 1.71 4.20
CA VAL A 429 -29.97 2.55 5.28
C VAL A 429 -30.31 4.04 5.08
N LEU A 430 -30.37 4.49 3.83
CA LEU A 430 -30.43 5.90 3.46
C LEU A 430 -31.48 6.19 2.38
N ASP A 431 -32.14 7.34 2.52
CA ASP A 431 -32.86 8.01 1.44
C ASP A 431 -31.92 9.03 0.76
N GLY A 432 -31.71 8.90 -0.55
CA GLY A 432 -30.84 9.78 -1.33
C GLY A 432 -31.61 10.53 -2.42
N ALA A 433 -31.27 11.81 -2.62
CA ALA A 433 -31.88 12.64 -3.67
C ALA A 433 -30.90 13.69 -4.23
N SER A 434 -31.03 13.99 -5.52
CA SER A 434 -30.40 15.18 -6.10
C SER A 434 -31.11 16.43 -5.59
N VAL A 435 -30.34 17.47 -5.28
CA VAL A 435 -30.87 18.79 -4.89
C VAL A 435 -30.23 19.87 -5.74
N GLU A 436 -30.98 20.94 -5.99
CA GLU A 436 -30.46 22.09 -6.75
C GLU A 436 -29.51 22.92 -5.89
N TRP A 437 -28.48 23.48 -6.52
CA TRP A 437 -27.69 24.52 -5.89
C TRP A 437 -28.50 25.80 -5.75
N PRO A 438 -28.17 26.67 -4.77
CA PRO A 438 -28.76 28.01 -4.69
C PRO A 438 -28.66 28.76 -6.02
N GLU A 439 -29.69 29.52 -6.39
CA GLU A 439 -29.81 30.16 -7.71
C GLU A 439 -28.60 31.07 -8.02
N GLU A 440 -28.02 31.69 -7.01
CA GLU A 440 -26.83 32.54 -7.08
C GLU A 440 -25.54 31.78 -7.44
N VAL A 441 -25.50 30.47 -7.23
CA VAL A 441 -24.32 29.62 -7.50
C VAL A 441 -24.33 29.10 -8.93
N GLN A 442 -25.51 28.82 -9.49
CA GLN A 442 -25.67 28.17 -10.79
C GLN A 442 -24.87 28.84 -11.94
N PRO A 443 -24.87 30.18 -12.08
CA PRO A 443 -24.07 30.85 -13.11
C PRO A 443 -22.56 30.61 -12.96
N LEU A 444 -22.06 30.36 -11.75
CA LEU A 444 -20.64 30.16 -11.47
C LEU A 444 -20.12 28.83 -12.04
N PHE A 445 -20.96 27.79 -12.11
CA PHE A 445 -20.55 26.50 -12.66
C PHE A 445 -20.51 26.46 -14.19
N GLU A 446 -21.22 27.39 -14.85
CA GLU A 446 -21.16 27.57 -16.31
C GLU A 446 -20.02 28.48 -16.77
N LEU A 447 -19.30 29.10 -15.83
CA LEU A 447 -18.19 29.98 -16.15
C LEU A 447 -17.11 29.29 -16.97
N ARG A 448 -16.58 30.08 -17.90
CA ARG A 448 -15.43 29.72 -18.71
C ARG A 448 -14.27 30.60 -18.33
N SER A 449 -13.07 30.05 -18.36
CA SER A 449 -11.83 30.78 -18.08
C SER A 449 -11.46 31.81 -19.16
N ASP A 450 -12.24 31.90 -20.25
CA ASP A 450 -12.18 32.95 -21.28
C ASP A 450 -13.34 33.98 -21.20
N ASP A 451 -14.22 33.89 -20.19
CA ASP A 451 -15.31 34.84 -19.97
C ASP A 451 -14.79 36.14 -19.32
N PRO A 452 -15.19 37.34 -19.80
CA PRO A 452 -14.89 38.60 -19.13
C PRO A 452 -15.34 38.68 -17.66
N ALA A 453 -16.40 37.96 -17.27
CA ALA A 453 -16.81 37.85 -15.86
C ALA A 453 -15.83 37.01 -15.01
N ALA A 454 -15.01 36.17 -15.66
CA ALA A 454 -13.88 35.48 -15.06
C ALA A 454 -12.55 36.26 -15.16
N SER A 455 -12.55 37.48 -15.73
CA SER A 455 -11.34 38.25 -16.08
C SER A 455 -10.50 38.77 -14.91
N GLU A 456 -11.00 38.68 -13.67
CA GLU A 456 -10.19 38.90 -12.45
C GLU A 456 -9.20 37.75 -12.19
N PHE A 457 -9.33 36.63 -12.91
CA PHE A 457 -8.49 35.45 -12.80
C PHE A 457 -7.87 35.16 -14.19
N GLU A 458 -6.56 35.39 -14.34
CA GLU A 458 -5.84 35.44 -15.63
C GLU A 458 -6.21 34.35 -16.67
N ALA A 459 -6.18 34.72 -17.95
CA ALA A 459 -6.84 34.02 -19.06
C ALA A 459 -6.14 32.73 -19.58
N VAL A 460 -6.88 31.61 -19.57
CA VAL A 460 -6.64 30.39 -20.38
C VAL A 460 -8.01 29.92 -20.94
N HIS A 461 -8.11 29.22 -22.08
CA HIS A 461 -9.39 29.02 -22.80
C HIS A 461 -10.19 27.73 -22.46
N GLY A 462 -11.39 27.79 -21.84
CA GLY A 462 -12.33 26.65 -21.71
C GLY A 462 -13.30 26.70 -20.53
N LYS A 463 -14.19 25.70 -20.35
CA LYS A 463 -15.07 25.62 -19.16
C LYS A 463 -14.22 25.35 -17.90
N ILE A 464 -14.61 25.96 -16.78
CA ILE A 464 -13.96 25.72 -15.48
C ILE A 464 -14.39 24.35 -14.93
N PHE A 465 -15.69 24.06 -15.00
CA PHE A 465 -16.25 22.74 -14.73
C PHE A 465 -16.66 22.06 -16.04
N ASP A 466 -15.81 21.14 -16.53
CA ASP A 466 -16.16 20.28 -17.67
C ASP A 466 -17.21 19.21 -17.31
N ARG A 467 -17.37 18.97 -16.01
CA ARG A 467 -18.31 18.04 -15.36
C ARG A 467 -19.04 18.83 -14.30
N TYR A 468 -20.35 18.88 -14.37
CA TYR A 468 -21.15 19.65 -13.42
C TYR A 468 -21.00 19.05 -12.01
N PRO A 469 -20.70 19.87 -10.97
CA PRO A 469 -20.61 19.39 -9.61
C PRO A 469 -22.03 19.18 -9.03
N GLY A 470 -22.55 17.96 -9.09
CA GLY A 470 -23.87 17.64 -8.53
C GLY A 470 -23.91 17.71 -7.01
N LEU A 471 -25.02 18.19 -6.44
CA LEU A 471 -25.28 18.22 -5.00
C LEU A 471 -26.32 17.17 -4.65
N PHE A 472 -25.98 16.28 -3.72
CA PHE A 472 -26.84 15.16 -3.32
C PHE A 472 -27.09 15.20 -1.82
N ARG A 473 -28.35 15.05 -1.41
CA ARG A 473 -28.78 14.97 -0.02
C ARG A 473 -29.07 13.53 0.36
N PHE A 474 -28.55 13.12 1.51
CA PHE A 474 -28.79 11.81 2.11
C PHE A 474 -29.41 11.97 3.50
N VAL A 475 -30.42 11.16 3.80
CA VAL A 475 -31.11 11.15 5.11
C VAL A 475 -31.13 9.73 5.65
N THR A 476 -30.73 9.54 6.91
CA THR A 476 -30.73 8.22 7.56
C THR A 476 -32.16 7.75 7.87
N HIS A 477 -32.44 6.47 7.64
CA HIS A 477 -33.73 5.86 8.00
C HIS A 477 -33.92 5.72 9.52
N LYS A 478 -32.83 5.47 10.26
CA LYS A 478 -32.84 5.34 11.71
C LYS A 478 -32.45 6.66 12.39
N HIS A 479 -33.08 6.90 13.54
CA HIS A 479 -32.90 8.10 14.35
C HIS A 479 -31.71 7.94 15.30
N TYR A 480 -30.89 8.99 15.39
CA TYR A 480 -29.79 9.10 16.35
C TYR A 480 -30.08 10.28 17.25
N GLY A 481 -30.17 10.05 18.56
CA GLY A 481 -30.57 11.09 19.51
C GLY A 481 -31.93 11.70 19.16
N ALA A 482 -31.94 12.96 18.72
CA ALA A 482 -33.14 13.77 18.49
C ALA A 482 -33.80 13.61 17.09
N GLY A 483 -33.23 12.86 16.14
CA GLY A 483 -33.81 12.76 14.80
C GLY A 483 -32.96 12.04 13.74
N PRO A 484 -33.42 12.00 12.48
CA PRO A 484 -32.63 11.49 11.35
C PRO A 484 -31.50 12.47 11.00
N VAL A 485 -30.35 11.94 10.59
CA VAL A 485 -29.18 12.74 10.20
C VAL A 485 -29.27 13.07 8.71
N THR A 486 -28.98 14.32 8.34
CA THR A 486 -28.98 14.78 6.94
C THR A 486 -27.57 15.20 6.54
N LEU A 487 -27.05 14.62 5.45
CA LEU A 487 -25.72 14.90 4.92
C LEU A 487 -25.82 15.32 3.45
N HIS A 488 -24.96 16.24 3.02
CA HIS A 488 -24.82 16.62 1.62
C HIS A 488 -23.47 16.17 1.07
N VAL A 489 -23.49 15.48 -0.08
CA VAL A 489 -22.29 14.95 -0.75
C VAL A 489 -22.16 15.55 -2.14
N VAL A 490 -20.94 15.96 -2.49
CA VAL A 490 -20.60 16.52 -3.81
C VAL A 490 -19.46 15.71 -4.42
N PRO A 491 -19.74 14.78 -5.35
CA PRO A 491 -18.70 14.05 -6.08
C PRO A 491 -18.06 14.95 -7.15
N LEU A 492 -16.74 15.06 -7.11
CA LEU A 492 -15.94 15.95 -7.94
C LEU A 492 -15.07 15.18 -8.93
N HIS A 493 -14.98 15.70 -10.16
CA HIS A 493 -14.00 15.29 -11.17
C HIS A 493 -13.45 16.54 -11.87
N LEU A 494 -12.30 17.04 -11.40
CA LEU A 494 -11.70 18.28 -11.89
C LEU A 494 -10.70 18.03 -13.03
N LYS A 495 -10.35 19.08 -13.78
CA LYS A 495 -9.52 18.98 -14.99
C LYS A 495 -8.08 18.48 -14.75
N ALA A 496 -7.66 17.47 -15.52
CA ALA A 496 -6.27 16.98 -15.62
C ALA A 496 -5.35 17.78 -16.58
N MET A 497 -4.01 17.65 -16.41
CA MET A 497 -2.89 18.08 -17.29
C MET A 497 -2.50 19.59 -17.31
N SER A 498 -1.55 20.00 -18.17
CA SER A 498 -0.68 21.20 -18.12
C SER A 498 -1.35 22.59 -17.99
N GLU A 499 -2.65 22.71 -18.23
CA GLU A 499 -3.45 23.93 -18.04
C GLU A 499 -4.40 23.84 -16.81
N GLY A 500 -4.43 22.69 -16.16
CA GLY A 500 -5.41 22.30 -15.15
C GLY A 500 -5.20 22.93 -13.78
N SER A 501 -3.97 23.26 -13.39
CA SER A 501 -3.69 23.86 -12.07
C SER A 501 -4.42 25.19 -11.87
N LEU A 502 -4.43 26.05 -12.89
CA LEU A 502 -5.18 27.30 -12.88
C LEU A 502 -6.69 27.08 -12.78
N ARG A 503 -7.25 26.20 -13.62
CA ARG A 503 -8.69 25.89 -13.58
C ARG A 503 -9.11 25.22 -12.28
N ARG A 504 -8.24 24.41 -11.67
CA ARG A 504 -8.48 23.82 -10.35
C ARG A 504 -8.48 24.86 -9.25
N ARG A 505 -7.60 25.87 -9.30
CA ARG A 505 -7.69 27.04 -8.39
C ARG A 505 -8.99 27.81 -8.57
N MET A 506 -9.38 28.10 -9.81
CA MET A 506 -10.66 28.77 -10.11
C MET A 506 -11.85 27.93 -9.62
N ALA A 507 -11.85 26.62 -9.90
CA ALA A 507 -12.85 25.68 -9.42
C ALA A 507 -12.90 25.62 -7.89
N SER A 508 -11.76 25.62 -7.21
CA SER A 508 -11.66 25.67 -5.75
C SER A 508 -12.25 26.96 -5.19
N GLY A 509 -12.01 28.11 -5.83
CA GLY A 509 -12.62 29.39 -5.45
C GLY A 509 -14.14 29.44 -5.66
N ILE A 510 -14.64 28.86 -6.76
CA ILE A 510 -16.07 28.74 -7.03
C ILE A 510 -16.74 27.79 -6.03
N LEU A 511 -16.13 26.63 -5.74
CA LEU A 511 -16.65 25.68 -4.74
C LEU A 511 -16.71 26.29 -3.35
N ARG A 512 -15.71 27.10 -2.96
CA ARG A 512 -15.76 27.88 -1.71
C ARG A 512 -17.02 28.75 -1.66
N ARG A 513 -17.29 29.55 -2.70
CA ARG A 513 -18.48 30.41 -2.77
C ARG A 513 -19.78 29.60 -2.77
N ALA A 514 -19.80 28.49 -3.50
CA ALA A 514 -20.94 27.60 -3.57
C ALA A 514 -21.30 27.04 -2.19
N VAL A 515 -20.30 26.65 -1.39
CA VAL A 515 -20.55 26.21 -0.01
C VAL A 515 -20.93 27.37 0.91
N GLU A 516 -20.28 28.54 0.79
CA GLU A 516 -20.66 29.71 1.58
C GLU A 516 -22.14 30.06 1.36
N ALA A 517 -22.65 29.94 0.14
CA ALA A 517 -24.07 30.07 -0.18
C ALA A 517 -24.91 28.97 0.50
N LEU A 518 -24.52 27.69 0.40
CA LEU A 518 -25.23 26.59 1.09
C LEU A 518 -25.40 26.84 2.60
N LYS A 519 -24.35 27.34 3.25
CA LYS A 519 -24.40 27.71 4.69
C LYS A 519 -25.43 28.79 4.97
N GLN A 520 -25.55 29.80 4.11
CA GLN A 520 -26.56 30.85 4.23
C GLN A 520 -27.99 30.32 4.10
N HIS A 521 -28.17 29.21 3.36
CA HIS A 521 -29.44 28.48 3.24
C HIS A 521 -29.63 27.40 4.33
N GLY A 522 -28.78 27.38 5.37
CA GLY A 522 -28.89 26.46 6.50
C GLY A 522 -28.39 25.04 6.24
N ILE A 523 -27.58 24.83 5.19
CA ILE A 523 -26.95 23.55 4.88
C ILE A 523 -25.49 23.57 5.34
N GLU A 524 -25.19 22.78 6.39
CA GLU A 524 -23.88 22.83 7.05
C GLU A 524 -23.07 21.53 6.90
N ASP A 525 -23.71 20.36 6.97
CA ASP A 525 -23.07 19.03 6.86
C ASP A 525 -22.75 18.67 5.41
N ILE A 526 -21.52 19.01 4.97
CA ILE A 526 -21.10 18.90 3.56
C ILE A 526 -19.81 18.09 3.43
N VAL A 527 -19.83 17.09 2.54
CA VAL A 527 -18.69 16.26 2.15
C VAL A 527 -18.40 16.47 0.67
N LEU A 528 -17.21 16.98 0.36
CA LEU A 528 -16.71 17.11 -1.01
C LEU A 528 -15.68 16.00 -1.26
N GLY A 529 -15.76 15.27 -2.37
CA GLY A 529 -14.74 14.24 -2.63
C GLY A 529 -14.70 13.72 -4.06
N GLY A 530 -13.59 13.08 -4.44
CA GLY A 530 -13.39 12.48 -5.77
C GLY A 530 -12.07 12.87 -6.42
N ASP A 531 -11.98 12.67 -7.73
CA ASP A 531 -10.77 12.93 -8.52
C ASP A 531 -10.59 14.43 -8.77
N MET A 532 -9.79 15.07 -7.93
CA MET A 532 -9.52 16.50 -8.04
C MET A 532 -8.36 16.80 -8.99
N ASN A 533 -7.68 15.78 -9.54
CA ASN A 533 -6.50 15.95 -10.41
C ASN A 533 -5.40 16.87 -9.81
N ALA A 534 -5.38 17.02 -8.49
CA ALA A 534 -4.46 17.85 -7.72
C ALA A 534 -4.09 17.16 -6.41
N THR A 535 -2.80 17.15 -6.09
CA THR A 535 -2.35 16.75 -4.76
C THR A 535 -2.61 17.88 -3.77
N LEU A 536 -2.81 17.56 -2.48
CA LEU A 536 -2.93 18.59 -1.44
C LEU A 536 -1.72 19.54 -1.38
N ALA A 537 -0.56 19.07 -1.84
CA ALA A 537 0.68 19.83 -1.93
C ALA A 537 0.76 20.78 -3.13
N SER A 538 -0.13 20.67 -4.13
CA SER A 538 -0.09 21.55 -5.31
C SER A 538 -0.57 22.98 -5.02
N GLY A 539 -1.28 23.19 -3.91
CA GLY A 539 -1.92 24.46 -3.57
C GLY A 539 -3.17 24.78 -4.41
N ASP A 540 -3.54 23.92 -5.36
CA ASP A 540 -4.68 24.16 -6.25
C ASP A 540 -6.03 24.21 -5.51
N LEU A 541 -6.10 23.63 -4.32
CA LEU A 541 -7.31 23.46 -3.51
C LEU A 541 -7.33 24.37 -2.27
N ASN A 542 -6.42 25.35 -2.17
CA ASN A 542 -6.26 26.19 -0.98
C ASN A 542 -7.51 27.01 -0.63
N HIS A 543 -8.29 27.45 -1.62
CA HIS A 543 -9.52 28.22 -1.33
C HIS A 543 -10.55 27.42 -0.53
N LEU A 544 -10.57 26.08 -0.64
CA LEU A 544 -11.39 25.23 0.23
C LEU A 544 -10.85 25.23 1.67
N LYS A 545 -9.53 25.12 1.85
CA LYS A 545 -8.88 25.20 3.17
C LYS A 545 -9.14 26.57 3.84
N ASP A 546 -9.04 27.65 3.07
CA ASP A 546 -9.32 29.03 3.53
C ASP A 546 -10.78 29.20 3.98
N ALA A 547 -11.71 28.42 3.41
CA ALA A 547 -13.12 28.39 3.80
C ALA A 547 -13.39 27.53 5.06
N GLY A 548 -12.33 27.03 5.70
CA GLY A 548 -12.40 26.19 6.88
C GLY A 548 -12.65 24.71 6.59
N PHE A 549 -12.71 24.27 5.33
CA PHE A 549 -12.79 22.84 5.02
C PHE A 549 -11.50 22.14 5.37
N ARG A 550 -11.62 21.00 6.06
CA ARG A 550 -10.46 20.15 6.34
C ARG A 550 -10.31 19.13 5.23
N ALA A 551 -9.17 19.17 4.54
CA ALA A 551 -8.76 18.07 3.69
C ALA A 551 -8.43 16.85 4.56
N MET A 552 -9.00 15.71 4.24
CA MET A 552 -8.61 14.42 4.82
C MET A 552 -7.37 13.94 4.07
N GLY A 553 -6.20 13.89 4.73
CA GLY A 553 -4.90 13.77 4.03
C GLY A 553 -3.78 13.11 4.83
N ALA A 554 -2.58 13.00 4.25
CA ALA A 554 -1.45 12.22 4.79
C ALA A 554 -0.90 12.66 6.17
N ASP A 555 -1.21 13.86 6.65
CA ASP A 555 -0.84 14.27 8.02
C ASP A 555 -1.67 13.50 9.08
N ASP A 556 -2.89 13.10 8.71
CA ASP A 556 -3.77 12.25 9.51
C ASP A 556 -3.31 10.77 9.51
N GLU A 557 -2.47 10.37 8.54
CA GLU A 557 -1.88 9.02 8.49
C GLU A 557 -1.01 8.77 9.74
N GLN A 558 -0.26 9.76 10.22
CA GLN A 558 0.52 9.60 11.47
C GLN A 558 -0.35 9.53 12.73
N GLU A 559 -1.59 10.04 12.66
CA GLU A 559 -2.55 10.12 13.76
C GLU A 559 -3.66 9.05 13.68
N GLY A 560 -3.49 8.03 12.82
CA GLY A 560 -4.39 6.88 12.77
C GLY A 560 -5.69 7.15 12.02
N ALA A 561 -5.65 8.06 11.05
CA ALA A 561 -6.80 8.57 10.35
C ALA A 561 -6.73 8.42 8.79
N PHE A 562 -7.77 7.81 8.17
CA PHE A 562 -7.95 7.52 6.72
C PHE A 562 -7.37 6.21 6.10
N THR A 563 -8.19 5.42 5.40
CA THR A 563 -7.68 4.26 4.63
C THR A 563 -7.40 4.61 3.18
N TYR A 564 -6.11 4.76 2.87
CA TYR A 564 -5.60 4.67 1.51
C TYR A 564 -5.25 3.21 1.19
N LEU A 565 -5.79 2.66 0.11
CA LEU A 565 -5.05 1.62 -0.60
C LEU A 565 -3.89 2.35 -1.32
N LYS A 566 -2.68 2.40 -0.76
CA LYS A 566 -1.53 3.15 -1.34
C LYS A 566 -0.45 2.23 -1.94
N SER A 567 -0.11 2.43 -3.22
CA SER A 567 1.18 2.11 -3.88
C SER A 567 1.19 2.68 -5.32
N PRO A 568 2.34 3.06 -5.91
CA PRO A 568 3.04 4.34 -5.75
C PRO A 568 2.61 5.45 -6.73
N TYR A 569 1.62 5.26 -7.61
CA TYR A 569 1.35 6.25 -8.67
C TYR A 569 -0.16 6.45 -8.86
N LYS A 570 -0.63 7.69 -8.68
CA LYS A 570 -1.97 8.27 -8.99
C LYS A 570 -2.99 8.50 -7.86
N SER A 571 -3.09 7.68 -6.80
CA SER A 571 -4.11 7.92 -5.73
C SER A 571 -3.92 9.19 -4.89
N PHE A 572 -2.90 10.02 -5.16
CA PHE A 572 -2.65 11.28 -4.45
C PHE A 572 -3.45 12.47 -4.98
N ILE A 573 -4.19 12.30 -6.08
CA ILE A 573 -5.01 13.36 -6.70
C ILE A 573 -6.50 13.25 -6.34
N ASP A 574 -6.90 12.13 -5.75
CA ASP A 574 -8.21 11.92 -5.16
C ASP A 574 -8.21 12.44 -3.72
N ASN A 575 -9.16 13.30 -3.35
CA ASN A 575 -9.22 13.93 -2.02
C ASN A 575 -10.65 13.96 -1.46
N ILE A 576 -10.78 14.02 -0.13
CA ILE A 576 -12.05 14.28 0.59
C ILE A 576 -11.88 15.53 1.45
N PHE A 577 -12.89 16.41 1.46
CA PHE A 577 -12.96 17.60 2.31
C PHE A 577 -14.25 17.60 3.14
N LEU A 578 -14.11 17.83 4.45
CA LEU A 578 -15.24 17.92 5.39
C LEU A 578 -15.49 19.36 5.82
N SER A 579 -16.77 19.71 5.95
CA SER A 579 -17.20 21.02 6.48
C SER A 579 -16.79 21.19 7.95
N PRO A 580 -16.59 22.44 8.42
CA PRO A 580 -16.08 22.71 9.78
C PRO A 580 -16.92 22.18 10.94
N ASN A 581 -18.23 21.99 10.73
CA ASN A 581 -19.18 21.57 11.76
C ASN A 581 -19.24 20.03 11.92
N LEU A 582 -18.71 19.28 10.95
CA LEU A 582 -18.38 17.86 11.09
C LEU A 582 -17.12 17.64 11.96
N LYS A 583 -16.72 18.64 12.78
CA LYS A 583 -15.53 18.65 13.66
C LYS A 583 -15.89 18.70 15.14
N HIS A 584 -15.25 17.85 15.96
CA HIS A 584 -14.59 18.05 17.29
C HIS A 584 -14.52 16.68 18.04
N THR A 585 -13.49 16.24 18.78
CA THR A 585 -12.31 16.84 19.47
C THR A 585 -11.21 15.76 19.64
N PHE A 586 -9.93 16.12 19.73
CA PHE A 586 -8.89 15.21 20.26
C PHE A 586 -9.16 14.93 21.74
N GLY A 587 -9.28 13.65 22.09
CA GLY A 587 -9.54 13.05 23.41
C GLY A 587 -9.87 11.57 23.20
N ASP A 588 -9.91 10.77 24.27
CA ASP A 588 -10.11 9.29 24.26
C ASP A 588 -11.44 8.80 23.61
N ASP A 589 -12.18 9.68 22.93
CA ASP A 589 -13.44 9.46 22.20
C ASP A 589 -13.26 9.77 20.70
N GLU A 590 -12.39 8.98 20.04
CA GLU A 590 -11.98 9.18 18.65
C GLU A 590 -13.00 8.64 17.63
N PHE A 591 -13.38 9.48 16.64
CA PHE A 591 -14.30 9.15 15.54
C PHE A 591 -13.63 9.09 14.17
N LEU A 592 -12.39 8.61 14.13
CA LEU A 592 -11.71 8.48 12.85
C LEU A 592 -10.90 7.20 12.74
N VAL A 593 -11.17 6.44 11.69
CA VAL A 593 -10.87 5.02 11.61
C VAL A 593 -9.91 4.74 10.47
N VAL A 594 -8.74 4.17 10.77
CA VAL A 594 -7.79 3.64 9.80
C VAL A 594 -7.82 2.13 9.76
N ALA A 595 -8.15 1.59 8.59
CA ALA A 595 -8.11 0.17 8.30
C ALA A 595 -6.84 -0.20 7.52
N ARG A 596 -5.66 0.18 8.05
CA ARG A 596 -4.32 -0.03 7.44
C ARG A 596 -4.02 -1.48 7.08
N ASP A 597 -4.53 -2.42 7.86
CA ASP A 597 -4.24 -3.84 7.73
C ASP A 597 -5.24 -4.57 6.81
N ARG A 598 -6.08 -3.82 6.07
CA ARG A 598 -7.09 -4.35 5.16
C ARG A 598 -6.67 -4.16 3.70
N GLU A 599 -6.73 -5.25 2.95
CA GLU A 599 -6.39 -5.30 1.54
C GLU A 599 -7.58 -5.85 0.76
N ILE A 600 -7.84 -5.27 -0.41
CA ILE A 600 -8.74 -5.83 -1.42
C ILE A 600 -7.83 -6.40 -2.51
N GLY A 601 -8.13 -7.61 -2.98
CA GLY A 601 -7.28 -8.37 -3.91
C GLY A 601 -7.00 -7.67 -5.27
N ASN A 602 -6.48 -8.42 -6.24
CA ASN A 602 -5.85 -7.97 -7.52
C ASN A 602 -6.66 -7.02 -8.46
N PHE A 603 -7.78 -6.43 -8.05
CA PHE A 603 -8.69 -5.60 -8.85
C PHE A 603 -8.06 -4.30 -9.40
N VAL A 604 -7.03 -3.75 -8.75
CA VAL A 604 -6.33 -2.53 -9.25
C VAL A 604 -5.60 -2.80 -10.57
N THR A 605 -5.22 -4.05 -10.86
CA THR A 605 -4.55 -4.39 -12.14
C THR A 605 -5.53 -4.63 -13.28
N THR A 606 -6.84 -4.77 -13.00
CA THR A 606 -7.84 -5.20 -13.98
C THR A 606 -9.03 -4.24 -14.14
N VAL A 607 -9.32 -3.37 -13.16
CA VAL A 607 -10.54 -2.55 -13.13
C VAL A 607 -10.27 -1.06 -13.29
N SER A 608 -9.43 -0.46 -12.43
CA SER A 608 -9.10 0.97 -12.46
C SER A 608 -7.69 1.21 -11.93
N ASP A 609 -6.97 2.16 -12.53
CA ASP A 609 -5.68 2.65 -12.02
C ASP A 609 -5.82 3.62 -10.83
N HIS A 610 -7.05 4.07 -10.53
CA HIS A 610 -7.41 4.74 -9.28
C HIS A 610 -7.89 3.75 -8.23
N ARG A 611 -7.47 4.01 -6.99
CA ARG A 611 -7.91 3.25 -5.82
C ARG A 611 -8.95 4.07 -5.06
N PRO A 612 -10.04 3.44 -4.55
CA PRO A 612 -11.04 4.14 -3.77
C PRO A 612 -10.43 4.88 -2.56
N ILE A 613 -10.96 6.08 -2.29
CA ILE A 613 -10.73 6.81 -1.03
C ILE A 613 -12.02 6.81 -0.21
N MET A 614 -11.93 6.65 1.11
CA MET A 614 -13.13 6.45 1.93
C MET A 614 -12.98 6.93 3.36
N ILE A 615 -14.11 7.25 3.98
CA ILE A 615 -14.25 7.70 5.37
C ILE A 615 -15.43 7.00 6.04
N ARG A 616 -15.34 6.85 7.36
CA ARG A 616 -16.45 6.48 8.24
C ARG A 616 -16.80 7.68 9.11
N LEU A 617 -18.08 8.06 9.15
CA LEU A 617 -18.62 9.08 10.06
C LEU A 617 -19.41 8.38 11.17
N ALA A 618 -18.97 8.49 12.42
CA ALA A 618 -19.69 7.92 13.55
C ALA A 618 -20.76 8.89 14.08
N LEU A 619 -21.94 8.38 14.42
CA LEU A 619 -23.11 9.16 14.81
C LEU A 619 -23.35 9.04 16.33
N HIS A 620 -22.90 10.03 17.12
CA HIS A 620 -23.05 10.03 18.59
C HIS A 620 -23.67 11.33 19.14
N ASP A 621 -24.39 11.22 20.26
CA ASP A 621 -24.97 12.36 20.98
C ASP A 621 -23.89 13.18 21.71
N ARG A 622 -23.93 14.51 21.56
CA ARG A 622 -23.07 15.45 22.31
C ARG A 622 -23.42 15.43 23.80
N PRO A 623 -22.48 15.12 24.72
CA PRO A 623 -22.68 15.46 26.13
C PRO A 623 -22.41 16.96 26.32
N GLY A 624 -23.46 17.73 26.61
CA GLY A 624 -23.36 19.09 27.17
C GLY A 624 -22.76 20.15 26.25
N ALA A 625 -23.56 20.66 25.30
CA ALA A 625 -23.29 21.97 24.72
C ALA A 625 -23.62 23.07 25.75
N GLU A 626 -22.67 23.41 26.61
CA GLU A 626 -22.63 24.79 27.12
C GLU A 626 -22.27 25.68 25.93
N GLU A 627 -23.05 26.76 25.75
CA GLU A 627 -22.79 27.84 24.80
C GLU A 627 -21.37 28.36 24.99
N ALA A 628 -20.41 27.81 24.25
CA ALA A 628 -19.11 28.40 24.07
C ALA A 628 -19.33 29.67 23.24
N ALA A 629 -19.39 30.79 23.96
CA ALA A 629 -19.57 32.12 23.45
C ALA A 629 -18.79 32.32 22.15
N ASP A 630 -19.55 32.73 21.14
CA ASP A 630 -19.12 33.30 19.88
C ASP A 630 -18.08 34.40 20.14
N THR A 631 -16.79 34.04 20.18
CA THR A 631 -15.71 35.01 20.03
C THR A 631 -15.64 35.36 18.56
N ALA A 632 -16.47 36.34 18.19
CA ALA A 632 -16.36 37.11 16.97
C ALA A 632 -14.91 37.56 16.75
N LEU A 633 -14.18 36.79 15.95
CA LEU A 633 -13.00 37.28 15.24
C LEU A 633 -13.56 38.22 14.18
N GLY A 634 -13.36 39.51 14.45
CA GLY A 634 -14.06 40.62 13.82
C GLY A 634 -14.24 40.46 12.32
N ALA A 635 -15.47 40.73 11.88
CA ALA A 635 -15.78 41.06 10.51
C ALA A 635 -14.72 42.04 9.99
N LEU A 636 -13.80 41.54 9.16
CA LEU A 636 -13.13 42.38 8.21
C LEU A 636 -14.25 42.85 7.28
N ASP A 637 -14.59 44.12 7.42
CA ASP A 637 -15.42 44.89 6.50
C ASP A 637 -14.69 44.97 5.15
N VAL A 638 -14.74 43.85 4.41
CA VAL A 638 -14.18 43.71 3.07
C VAL A 638 -15.04 44.50 2.07
N ASP A 639 -16.33 44.67 2.34
CA ASP A 639 -17.23 45.50 1.54
C ASP A 639 -16.84 47.00 1.62
N GLY A 640 -16.47 47.51 2.79
CA GLY A 640 -15.94 48.87 2.96
C GLY A 640 -14.53 49.10 2.39
N LEU A 641 -13.77 48.04 2.13
CA LEU A 641 -12.46 48.13 1.47
C LEU A 641 -12.59 48.17 -0.07
N LEU A 642 -13.64 47.54 -0.62
CA LEU A 642 -13.93 47.51 -2.06
C LEU A 642 -14.54 48.83 -2.56
N ASP A 643 -15.32 49.53 -1.74
CA ASP A 643 -15.86 50.86 -2.09
C ASP A 643 -14.79 51.98 -2.14
N ARG A 644 -13.60 51.77 -1.54
CA ARG A 644 -12.51 52.77 -1.51
C ARG A 644 -11.54 52.69 -2.69
N ILE A 645 -11.66 51.69 -3.55
CA ILE A 645 -10.72 51.47 -4.67
C ILE A 645 -11.19 52.15 -5.97
N GLN A 646 -12.30 52.90 -5.97
CA GLN A 646 -12.76 53.68 -7.12
C GLN A 646 -12.36 55.17 -7.16
N LEU A 647 -11.57 55.67 -6.21
CA LEU A 647 -11.12 57.07 -6.22
C LEU A 647 -9.66 57.18 -5.73
N ASP A 648 -8.70 57.05 -6.65
CA ASP A 648 -7.50 57.89 -6.72
C ASP A 648 -6.56 57.43 -7.84
N ALA A 649 -6.92 57.79 -9.08
CA ALA A 649 -5.98 57.89 -10.17
C ALA A 649 -5.33 59.28 -10.14
N GLY A 650 -4.10 59.40 -9.62
CA GLY A 650 -3.40 60.68 -9.70
C GLY A 650 -2.05 60.79 -9.00
N SER A 651 -0.97 60.66 -9.78
CA SER A 651 0.31 61.37 -9.61
C SER A 651 1.18 61.07 -8.37
N ALA A 652 2.37 60.51 -8.59
CA ALA A 652 3.65 61.23 -8.39
C ALA A 652 4.88 60.33 -8.64
N ARG A 653 5.82 60.82 -9.47
CA ARG A 653 7.20 60.32 -9.59
C ARG A 653 8.01 60.61 -8.32
N ARG A 654 8.99 59.75 -7.99
CA ARG A 654 10.21 60.10 -7.22
C ARG A 654 11.31 59.00 -7.38
N PRO A 655 12.58 59.27 -7.03
CA PRO A 655 13.70 59.28 -7.98
C PRO A 655 14.70 58.12 -7.83
N ALA A 656 15.58 58.03 -8.83
CA ALA A 656 16.67 57.05 -8.94
C ALA A 656 17.85 57.34 -7.98
N GLY A 657 18.42 56.27 -7.44
CA GLY A 657 19.79 56.19 -6.91
C GLY A 657 20.23 54.72 -6.78
N PRO A 658 21.39 54.29 -7.33
CA PRO A 658 21.94 52.94 -7.14
C PRO A 658 23.32 52.96 -6.44
N PRO A 659 23.97 51.80 -6.14
CA PRO A 659 23.44 50.53 -5.62
C PRO A 659 24.34 49.90 -4.51
N THR A 660 23.86 48.83 -3.83
CA THR A 660 24.49 47.47 -3.72
C THR A 660 24.08 46.73 -2.43
N VAL A 661 23.00 45.95 -2.50
CA VAL A 661 22.77 44.74 -1.67
C VAL A 661 22.01 43.76 -2.57
N PHE A 662 22.48 42.53 -2.75
CA PHE A 662 21.78 41.53 -3.56
C PHE A 662 20.36 41.31 -2.97
N SER A 663 19.33 41.64 -3.75
CA SER A 663 17.93 41.43 -3.37
C SER A 663 17.64 39.93 -3.30
N LYS A 664 17.12 39.45 -2.16
CA LYS A 664 16.52 38.11 -2.07
C LYS A 664 15.42 37.97 -3.13
N ILE A 665 15.24 36.78 -3.68
CA ILE A 665 14.10 36.48 -4.57
C ILE A 665 12.92 35.96 -3.74
N THR A 666 11.70 36.04 -4.25
CA THR A 666 10.54 35.38 -3.61
C THR A 666 10.57 33.88 -3.85
N PHE A 667 9.89 33.11 -2.99
CA PHE A 667 9.71 31.68 -3.23
C PHE A 667 8.95 31.39 -4.54
N GLU A 668 8.04 32.27 -4.93
CA GLU A 668 7.35 32.20 -6.22
C GLU A 668 8.30 32.37 -7.41
N GLU A 669 9.26 33.30 -7.32
CA GLU A 669 10.30 33.46 -8.35
C GLU A 669 11.19 32.21 -8.45
N LEU A 670 11.56 31.61 -7.31
CA LEU A 670 12.30 30.34 -7.29
C LEU A 670 11.47 29.20 -7.91
N LYS A 671 10.18 29.10 -7.56
CA LYS A 671 9.26 28.11 -8.16
C LYS A 671 9.15 28.29 -9.67
N ARG A 672 9.05 29.53 -10.16
CA ARG A 672 9.05 29.81 -11.60
C ARG A 672 10.33 29.33 -12.28
N MET A 673 11.49 29.52 -11.65
CA MET A 673 12.77 29.02 -12.19
C MET A 673 12.82 27.48 -12.21
N LEU A 674 12.33 26.82 -11.16
CA LEU A 674 12.26 25.35 -11.09
C LEU A 674 11.28 24.76 -12.10
N SER A 675 10.15 25.42 -12.30
CA SER A 675 9.09 25.05 -13.24
C SER A 675 9.38 25.46 -14.69
N ASP A 676 10.54 26.07 -14.98
CA ASP A 676 11.00 26.37 -16.34
C ASP A 676 12.10 25.36 -16.76
N PRO A 677 11.77 24.31 -17.52
CA PRO A 677 12.73 23.29 -17.95
C PRO A 677 13.91 23.84 -18.76
N SER A 678 13.76 25.03 -19.35
CA SER A 678 14.80 25.69 -20.17
C SER A 678 15.79 26.51 -19.34
N ALA A 679 15.44 26.89 -18.11
CA ALA A 679 16.36 27.55 -17.21
C ALA A 679 17.54 26.62 -16.88
N PRO A 680 18.81 27.06 -16.91
CA PRO A 680 19.93 26.22 -16.51
C PRO A 680 19.95 26.05 -14.98
N ASP A 681 20.29 24.85 -14.51
CA ASP A 681 20.31 24.53 -13.06
C ASP A 681 21.32 25.40 -12.31
N SER A 682 22.39 25.86 -12.98
CA SER A 682 23.36 26.83 -12.45
C SER A 682 22.77 28.19 -12.06
N LYS A 683 21.61 28.58 -12.61
CA LYS A 683 20.87 29.78 -12.19
C LYS A 683 19.98 29.52 -10.96
N ILE A 684 19.59 28.28 -10.72
CA ILE A 684 18.72 27.87 -9.61
C ILE A 684 19.55 27.55 -8.37
N ARG A 685 20.65 26.82 -8.56
CA ARG A 685 21.60 26.37 -7.54
C ARG A 685 21.97 27.43 -6.49
N PRO A 686 22.21 28.71 -6.83
CA PRO A 686 22.55 29.72 -5.84
C PRO A 686 21.47 29.94 -4.77
N TYR A 687 20.21 29.66 -5.05
CA TYR A 687 19.06 29.88 -4.15
C TYR A 687 18.69 28.66 -3.32
N LEU A 688 19.44 27.57 -3.44
CA LEU A 688 19.20 26.31 -2.77
C LEU A 688 20.27 26.05 -1.71
N ARG A 689 19.89 25.32 -0.67
CA ARG A 689 20.80 24.76 0.34
C ARG A 689 20.44 23.31 0.61
N VAL A 690 21.34 22.59 1.27
CA VAL A 690 21.05 21.24 1.76
C VAL A 690 20.32 21.33 3.09
N SER A 691 19.25 20.55 3.25
CA SER A 691 18.49 20.49 4.49
C SER A 691 19.32 19.83 5.59
N PRO A 692 19.32 20.32 6.85
CA PRO A 692 20.04 19.69 7.96
C PRO A 692 19.35 18.41 8.49
N ARG A 693 18.19 18.03 7.94
CA ARG A 693 17.38 16.88 8.40
C ARG A 693 17.84 15.56 7.76
N ASN A 694 17.57 14.46 8.48
CA ASN A 694 18.04 13.09 8.24
C ASN A 694 18.12 12.71 6.74
N HIS A 695 19.33 12.40 6.26
CA HIS A 695 19.60 12.11 4.86
C HIS A 695 19.53 10.61 4.58
N ALA A 696 18.74 10.18 3.59
CA ALA A 696 18.94 8.87 2.99
C ALA A 696 20.37 8.79 2.37
N PRO A 697 21.07 7.65 2.44
CA PRO A 697 22.40 7.50 1.84
C PRO A 697 22.37 7.92 0.36
N PHE A 698 23.28 8.81 -0.02
CA PHE A 698 23.49 9.28 -1.41
C PHE A 698 22.34 10.06 -2.05
N SER A 699 21.33 10.46 -1.28
CA SER A 699 20.19 11.25 -1.76
C SER A 699 20.04 12.52 -0.92
N PRO A 700 20.82 13.58 -1.20
CA PRO A 700 20.76 14.79 -0.40
C PRO A 700 19.42 15.51 -0.62
N ILE A 701 18.79 15.92 0.49
CA ILE A 701 17.55 16.70 0.46
C ILE A 701 17.92 18.17 0.26
N VAL A 702 17.44 18.76 -0.82
CA VAL A 702 17.68 20.16 -1.18
C VAL A 702 16.43 20.98 -0.87
N GLU A 703 16.62 22.15 -0.26
CA GLU A 703 15.56 23.11 0.12
C GLU A 703 15.97 24.55 -0.27
N PRO A 704 15.02 25.50 -0.39
CA PRO A 704 15.35 26.91 -0.60
C PRO A 704 16.21 27.49 0.53
N ASP A 705 17.22 28.28 0.19
CA ASP A 705 18.06 28.98 1.17
C ASP A 705 17.28 30.18 1.76
N PRO A 706 16.91 30.19 3.05
CA PRO A 706 16.16 31.28 3.67
C PRO A 706 16.93 32.62 3.70
N ASN A 707 18.25 32.59 3.48
CA ASN A 707 19.06 33.79 3.34
C ASN A 707 18.94 34.44 1.96
N LYS A 708 18.47 33.70 0.96
CA LYS A 708 18.39 34.15 -0.44
C LYS A 708 16.98 34.13 -1.01
N VAL A 709 16.06 33.42 -0.34
CA VAL A 709 14.66 33.24 -0.75
C VAL A 709 13.75 33.71 0.37
N ILE A 710 12.81 34.60 0.03
CA ILE A 710 11.76 35.07 0.94
C ILE A 710 10.64 34.03 0.94
N MET A 711 10.40 33.44 2.12
CA MET A 711 9.37 32.43 2.35
C MET A 711 8.47 32.84 3.52
N ASN A 712 7.16 32.89 3.28
CA ASN A 712 6.14 33.06 4.33
C ASN A 712 5.93 31.73 5.12
N GLN A 713 5.03 31.71 6.10
CA GLN A 713 4.76 30.50 6.89
C GLN A 713 4.22 29.34 6.04
N ILE A 714 3.42 29.63 5.01
CA ILE A 714 2.83 28.64 4.10
C ILE A 714 3.91 28.05 3.18
N ASP A 715 4.79 28.88 2.63
CA ASP A 715 5.93 28.46 1.79
C ASP A 715 6.87 27.54 2.57
N ARG A 716 7.06 27.78 3.88
CA ARG A 716 7.88 26.93 4.74
C ARG A 716 7.24 25.56 4.98
N VAL A 717 5.93 25.51 5.19
CA VAL A 717 5.19 24.25 5.30
C VAL A 717 5.23 23.48 3.96
N GLU A 718 5.08 24.16 2.82
CA GLU A 718 5.20 23.56 1.48
C GLU A 718 6.57 22.91 1.26
N VAL A 719 7.66 23.58 1.69
CA VAL A 719 9.03 23.04 1.64
C VAL A 719 9.21 21.86 2.61
N GLU A 720 8.65 21.93 3.82
CA GLU A 720 8.79 20.89 4.85
C GLU A 720 8.03 19.60 4.51
N SER A 721 6.85 19.70 3.91
CA SER A 721 6.03 18.55 3.49
C SER A 721 6.57 17.84 2.23
N ALA A 722 7.53 18.44 1.54
CA ALA A 722 8.02 17.97 0.26
C ALA A 722 9.30 17.11 0.34
N MET A 723 9.41 16.14 1.25
CA MET A 723 10.58 15.24 1.32
C MET A 723 11.02 14.76 -0.09
N ASN A 724 12.32 14.89 -0.42
CA ASN A 724 12.92 14.66 -1.76
C ASN A 724 12.52 15.62 -2.89
N TRP A 725 12.12 16.86 -2.56
CA TRP A 725 11.80 17.97 -3.47
C TRP A 725 12.80 18.13 -4.63
N GLY A 726 14.10 18.19 -4.33
CA GLY A 726 15.16 18.37 -5.35
C GLY A 726 15.19 17.29 -6.43
N ASN A 727 15.15 16.00 -6.05
CA ASN A 727 15.15 14.88 -7.02
C ASN A 727 13.91 14.91 -7.91
N ARG A 728 12.73 15.23 -7.34
CA ARG A 728 11.49 15.33 -8.11
C ARG A 728 11.56 16.43 -9.17
N PHE A 729 12.03 17.63 -8.80
CA PHE A 729 12.21 18.72 -9.76
C PHE A 729 13.27 18.38 -10.82
N SER A 730 14.41 17.78 -10.44
CA SER A 730 15.42 17.33 -11.41
C SER A 730 14.84 16.35 -12.45
N ARG A 731 14.12 15.31 -12.00
CA ARG A 731 13.49 14.33 -12.90
C ARG A 731 12.47 14.99 -13.81
N TRP A 732 11.55 15.77 -13.24
CA TRP A 732 10.50 16.45 -14.01
C TRP A 732 11.10 17.39 -15.06
N ARG A 733 12.09 18.22 -14.70
CA ARG A 733 12.75 19.15 -15.64
C ARG A 733 13.41 18.41 -16.81
N ARG A 734 14.10 17.30 -16.54
CA ARG A 734 14.73 16.46 -17.59
C ARG A 734 13.68 15.81 -18.49
N GLU A 735 12.59 15.31 -17.93
CA GLU A 735 11.46 14.78 -18.69
C GLU A 735 10.83 15.84 -19.61
N GLN A 736 10.56 17.04 -19.11
CA GLN A 736 10.00 18.10 -19.95
C GLN A 736 10.97 18.52 -21.08
N ARG A 737 12.28 18.58 -20.81
CA ARG A 737 13.30 18.82 -21.86
C ARG A 737 13.30 17.71 -22.91
N PHE A 738 13.22 16.45 -22.49
CA PHE A 738 13.12 15.30 -23.38
C PHE A 738 11.86 15.39 -24.27
N GLU A 739 10.70 15.58 -23.66
CA GLU A 739 9.41 15.68 -24.37
C GLU A 739 9.39 16.85 -25.35
N HIS A 740 9.91 18.01 -24.96
CA HIS A 740 10.05 19.15 -25.85
C HIS A 740 10.93 18.83 -27.07
N ARG A 741 12.13 18.27 -26.84
CA ARG A 741 13.07 17.89 -27.91
C ARG A 741 12.49 16.81 -28.83
N LEU A 742 11.73 15.88 -28.27
CA LEU A 742 11.03 14.87 -29.05
C LEU A 742 9.93 15.48 -29.91
N LYS A 743 9.16 16.45 -29.38
CA LYS A 743 8.09 17.16 -30.09
C LYS A 743 8.61 17.96 -31.28
N ILE A 744 9.71 18.69 -31.11
CA ILE A 744 10.37 19.44 -32.21
C ILE A 744 11.20 18.56 -33.16
N ASN A 745 11.22 17.24 -32.92
CA ASN A 745 11.97 16.26 -33.69
C ASN A 745 13.48 16.59 -33.80
N ASP A 746 14.10 16.95 -32.67
CA ASP A 746 15.55 17.22 -32.58
C ASP A 746 16.35 16.04 -33.19
N PRO A 747 17.22 16.27 -34.18
CA PRO A 747 17.88 15.20 -34.93
C PRO A 747 18.96 14.45 -34.13
N LYS A 748 19.34 14.92 -32.95
CA LYS A 748 20.36 14.26 -32.13
C LYS A 748 19.97 12.84 -31.71
N PRO A 749 20.94 11.92 -31.48
CA PRO A 749 20.63 10.56 -31.06
C PRO A 749 19.91 10.52 -29.70
N ILE A 750 18.96 9.60 -29.56
CA ILE A 750 18.17 9.43 -28.33
C ILE A 750 18.87 8.44 -27.40
N LEU A 751 19.08 8.81 -26.15
CA LEU A 751 19.61 7.93 -25.12
C LEU A 751 18.53 7.65 -24.09
N LEU A 752 18.46 6.40 -23.62
CA LEU A 752 17.79 6.07 -22.37
C LEU A 752 18.84 5.87 -21.28
N VAL A 753 18.61 6.42 -20.10
CA VAL A 753 19.54 6.36 -18.98
C VAL A 753 18.80 5.89 -17.73
N GLU A 754 19.33 4.84 -17.11
CA GLU A 754 18.92 4.33 -15.81
C GLU A 754 20.12 4.36 -14.88
N GLY A 755 19.96 4.88 -13.65
CA GLY A 755 21.07 4.78 -12.72
C GLY A 755 21.06 5.63 -11.45
N ASP A 756 22.19 5.57 -10.75
CA ASP A 756 22.41 6.18 -9.44
C ASP A 756 22.83 7.68 -9.49
N SER A 757 23.42 8.16 -8.38
CA SER A 757 23.81 9.56 -8.18
C SER A 757 24.89 10.06 -9.15
N TRP A 758 25.61 9.18 -9.86
CA TRP A 758 26.51 9.58 -10.96
C TRP A 758 25.77 9.94 -12.25
N PHE A 759 24.51 9.52 -12.40
CA PHE A 759 23.61 9.85 -13.50
C PHE A 759 22.51 10.84 -13.11
N GLN A 760 22.22 10.99 -11.82
CA GLN A 760 21.32 12.03 -11.33
C GLN A 760 21.68 12.49 -9.91
N PHE A 761 22.28 13.67 -9.81
CA PHE A 761 22.47 14.38 -8.55
C PHE A 761 21.52 15.59 -8.46
N PRO A 762 20.80 15.82 -7.34
CA PRO A 762 19.73 16.83 -7.29
C PRO A 762 20.27 18.27 -7.31
N LEU A 763 20.29 18.91 -8.49
CA LEU A 763 20.55 20.35 -8.79
C LEU A 763 21.88 20.97 -8.30
N LEU A 764 22.62 20.29 -7.43
CA LEU A 764 23.81 20.80 -6.76
C LEU A 764 25.09 20.58 -7.58
N ILE A 765 25.13 19.55 -8.41
CA ILE A 765 26.28 19.18 -9.24
C ILE A 765 25.74 18.86 -10.64
N ASP A 766 26.31 19.49 -11.66
CA ASP A 766 26.14 19.04 -13.05
C ASP A 766 26.88 17.70 -13.21
N GLU A 767 26.15 16.60 -13.35
CA GLU A 767 26.72 15.24 -13.41
C GLU A 767 26.87 14.73 -14.86
N VAL A 768 27.19 13.45 -15.05
CA VAL A 768 27.47 12.86 -16.37
C VAL A 768 26.37 13.15 -17.40
N VAL A 769 25.09 12.95 -17.07
CA VAL A 769 23.94 13.17 -17.96
C VAL A 769 23.80 14.65 -18.31
N ASP A 770 23.96 15.57 -17.36
CA ASP A 770 23.94 17.01 -17.64
C ASP A 770 25.01 17.41 -18.66
N HIS A 771 26.21 16.83 -18.58
CA HIS A 771 27.29 17.04 -19.55
C HIS A 771 27.07 16.36 -20.92
N LEU A 772 26.17 15.37 -21.00
CA LEU A 772 25.77 14.71 -22.24
C LEU A 772 24.59 15.40 -22.93
N ASP A 773 23.76 16.14 -22.19
CA ASP A 773 22.52 16.75 -22.67
C ASP A 773 22.73 17.70 -23.88
N SER A 774 23.92 18.28 -24.05
CA SER A 774 24.21 19.12 -25.21
C SER A 774 24.30 18.34 -26.54
N GLU A 775 24.72 17.07 -26.52
CA GLU A 775 24.99 16.25 -27.71
C GLU A 775 23.91 15.20 -27.99
N PHE A 776 23.02 14.92 -27.03
CA PHE A 776 22.03 13.85 -27.10
C PHE A 776 20.63 14.32 -26.65
N VAL A 777 19.59 13.59 -27.06
CA VAL A 777 18.24 13.72 -26.49
C VAL A 777 18.07 12.63 -25.45
N ILE A 778 18.01 12.99 -24.17
CA ILE A 778 18.16 12.01 -23.08
C ILE A 778 16.84 11.83 -22.33
N ARG A 779 16.34 10.59 -22.27
CA ARG A 779 15.33 10.16 -21.31
C ARG A 779 16.05 9.58 -20.10
N CYS A 780 16.01 10.29 -18.98
CA CYS A 780 16.69 9.88 -17.74
C CYS A 780 15.65 9.41 -16.72
N LEU A 781 15.80 8.16 -16.27
CA LEU A 781 14.98 7.51 -15.25
C LEU A 781 15.69 7.47 -13.89
N GLY A 782 16.99 7.76 -13.87
CA GLY A 782 17.84 7.61 -12.70
C GLY A 782 17.36 8.41 -11.48
N ALA A 783 17.79 7.97 -10.30
CA ALA A 783 17.51 8.62 -9.03
C ALA A 783 18.70 8.49 -8.08
N ALA A 784 19.01 9.58 -7.37
CA ALA A 784 20.03 9.56 -6.34
C ALA A 784 19.60 8.60 -5.22
N GLY A 785 20.44 7.59 -4.94
CA GLY A 785 20.18 6.57 -3.91
C GLY A 785 19.55 5.27 -4.41
N ASP A 786 19.35 5.08 -5.72
CA ASP A 786 18.74 3.86 -6.25
C ASP A 786 19.69 2.65 -6.29
N THR A 787 19.19 1.43 -6.05
CA THR A 787 20.00 0.20 -5.94
C THR A 787 19.79 -0.74 -7.12
N ALA A 788 20.75 -1.62 -7.39
CA ALA A 788 20.60 -2.62 -8.45
C ALA A 788 19.40 -3.56 -8.21
N ASP A 789 19.06 -3.85 -6.94
CA ASP A 789 17.87 -4.66 -6.60
C ASP A 789 16.57 -3.97 -7.00
N ASN A 790 16.44 -2.67 -6.71
CA ASN A 790 15.26 -1.89 -7.04
C ASN A 790 15.00 -1.88 -8.54
N MET A 791 16.06 -1.64 -9.33
CA MET A 791 15.98 -1.55 -10.79
C MET A 791 15.53 -2.87 -11.44
N ILE A 792 15.65 -4.01 -10.77
CA ILE A 792 15.40 -5.34 -11.39
C ILE A 792 14.18 -6.04 -10.82
N HIS A 793 14.01 -6.03 -9.50
CA HIS A 793 12.99 -6.83 -8.83
C HIS A 793 11.79 -6.02 -8.37
N ARG A 794 11.96 -4.72 -8.09
CA ARG A 794 10.91 -3.91 -7.44
C ARG A 794 10.22 -2.96 -8.41
N ASP A 795 10.95 -2.30 -9.31
CA ASP A 795 10.37 -1.38 -10.29
C ASP A 795 11.22 -1.22 -11.57
N PRO A 796 11.12 -2.14 -12.56
CA PRO A 796 11.92 -2.10 -13.78
C PRO A 796 11.40 -1.03 -14.76
N GLU A 797 11.53 0.25 -14.39
CA GLU A 797 11.05 1.42 -15.16
C GLU A 797 11.63 1.46 -16.57
N TYR A 798 12.92 1.14 -16.73
CA TYR A 798 13.61 1.09 -18.03
C TYR A 798 12.91 0.19 -19.06
N ALA A 799 12.36 -0.94 -18.65
CA ALA A 799 11.75 -1.90 -19.57
C ALA A 799 10.43 -1.37 -20.12
N ARG A 800 9.61 -0.75 -19.25
CA ARG A 800 8.35 -0.11 -19.65
C ARG A 800 8.61 1.10 -20.55
N GLU A 801 9.61 1.92 -20.20
CA GLU A 801 9.96 3.10 -20.98
C GLU A 801 10.54 2.74 -22.36
N LEU A 802 11.38 1.70 -22.48
CA LEU A 802 11.86 1.23 -23.78
C LEU A 802 10.72 0.80 -24.71
N ALA A 803 9.74 0.07 -24.17
CA ALA A 803 8.55 -0.35 -24.92
C ALA A 803 7.69 0.85 -25.34
N ALA A 804 7.46 1.81 -24.44
CA ALA A 804 6.74 3.04 -24.76
C ALA A 804 7.46 3.88 -25.83
N LEU A 805 8.79 4.02 -25.72
CA LEU A 805 9.60 4.74 -26.71
C LEU A 805 9.63 4.02 -28.05
N GLU A 806 9.61 2.69 -28.08
CA GLU A 806 9.55 1.92 -29.32
C GLU A 806 8.32 2.32 -30.15
N GLU A 807 7.14 2.32 -29.54
CA GLU A 807 5.89 2.70 -30.19
C GLU A 807 5.89 4.17 -30.65
N ARG A 808 6.35 5.07 -29.78
CA ARG A 808 6.38 6.52 -30.03
C ARG A 808 7.35 6.89 -31.14
N LEU A 809 8.53 6.25 -31.18
CA LEU A 809 9.59 6.55 -32.14
C LEU A 809 9.39 5.84 -33.47
N ALA A 810 8.67 4.71 -33.51
CA ALA A 810 8.29 4.02 -34.74
C ALA A 810 7.59 4.95 -35.73
N LYS A 811 6.65 5.78 -35.24
CA LYS A 811 5.93 6.79 -36.04
C LYS A 811 6.87 7.83 -36.67
N LYS A 812 8.02 8.08 -36.05
CA LYS A 812 9.04 9.04 -36.50
C LYS A 812 10.20 8.39 -37.25
N LYS A 813 10.17 7.06 -37.47
CA LYS A 813 11.29 6.26 -38.01
C LYS A 813 12.59 6.47 -37.23
N ARG A 814 12.48 6.64 -35.91
CA ARG A 814 13.61 6.80 -34.99
C ARG A 814 13.61 5.64 -34.01
N LYS A 815 14.71 5.47 -33.28
CA LYS A 815 14.85 4.51 -32.19
C LYS A 815 15.79 5.05 -31.13
N VAL A 816 15.75 4.46 -29.94
CA VAL A 816 16.79 4.66 -28.93
C VAL A 816 18.13 4.20 -29.51
N ALA A 817 19.15 5.04 -29.37
CA ALA A 817 20.46 4.85 -29.97
C ALA A 817 21.43 4.10 -29.05
N ALA A 818 21.31 4.29 -27.73
CA ALA A 818 21.99 3.50 -26.71
C ALA A 818 21.26 3.59 -25.37
N PHE A 819 21.50 2.59 -24.52
CA PHE A 819 21.05 2.54 -23.13
C PHE A 819 22.25 2.67 -22.20
N LEU A 820 22.21 3.58 -21.22
CA LEU A 820 23.26 3.76 -20.21
C LEU A 820 22.74 3.26 -18.87
N LEU A 821 23.54 2.45 -18.18
CA LEU A 821 23.19 1.84 -16.90
C LEU A 821 24.28 2.07 -15.84
N SER A 822 23.86 2.60 -14.69
CA SER A 822 24.71 2.79 -13.50
C SER A 822 24.04 2.25 -12.24
N ALA A 823 24.53 1.14 -11.68
CA ALA A 823 23.82 0.41 -10.63
C ALA A 823 24.78 -0.41 -9.74
N ALA A 824 25.75 0.22 -9.08
CA ALA A 824 26.72 -0.52 -8.24
C ALA A 824 27.19 0.19 -6.97
N GLY A 825 26.98 1.51 -6.83
CA GLY A 825 27.54 2.29 -5.73
C GLY A 825 26.84 1.98 -4.42
N ASN A 826 25.51 2.07 -4.43
CA ASN A 826 24.68 1.94 -3.24
C ASN A 826 24.73 0.51 -2.67
N ASP A 827 24.92 -0.49 -3.53
CA ASP A 827 25.05 -1.90 -3.18
C ASP A 827 26.41 -2.28 -2.55
N VAL A 828 27.45 -1.42 -2.65
CA VAL A 828 28.81 -1.69 -2.13
C VAL A 828 29.16 -0.77 -0.96
N ILE A 829 28.79 0.51 -1.04
CA ILE A 829 29.19 1.54 -0.06
C ILE A 829 28.00 2.22 0.62
N GLY A 830 26.76 1.82 0.30
CA GLY A 830 25.54 2.37 0.90
C GLY A 830 25.20 1.89 2.28
N ALA A 831 23.93 2.07 2.66
CA ALA A 831 23.40 1.51 3.88
C ALA A 831 22.49 0.32 3.56
N ASP A 832 22.52 -0.69 4.42
CA ASP A 832 21.55 -1.77 4.38
C ASP A 832 20.17 -1.30 4.89
N VAL A 833 19.20 -2.23 4.92
CA VAL A 833 17.83 -2.00 5.41
C VAL A 833 17.76 -1.47 6.85
N ASP A 834 18.81 -1.70 7.64
CA ASP A 834 18.92 -1.28 9.04
C ASP A 834 19.69 0.06 9.17
N GLY A 835 20.08 0.69 8.06
CA GLY A 835 20.84 1.93 8.04
C GLY A 835 22.35 1.77 8.28
N ASN A 836 22.87 0.54 8.34
CA ASN A 836 24.29 0.28 8.57
C ASN A 836 25.09 0.30 7.26
N SER A 837 26.30 0.86 7.30
CA SER A 837 27.17 0.90 6.12
C SER A 837 27.50 -0.50 5.60
N VAL A 838 27.16 -0.77 4.33
CA VAL A 838 27.48 -2.03 3.63
C VAL A 838 29.00 -2.26 3.60
N LEU A 839 29.79 -1.19 3.51
CA LEU A 839 31.25 -1.26 3.55
C LEU A 839 31.76 -1.95 4.84
N LEU A 840 31.07 -1.79 5.99
CA LEU A 840 31.45 -2.47 7.23
C LEU A 840 31.32 -4.00 7.14
N LYS A 841 30.42 -4.52 6.29
CA LYS A 841 30.25 -5.96 6.04
C LYS A 841 31.30 -6.50 5.07
N LEU A 842 31.83 -5.63 4.20
CA LEU A 842 32.86 -5.97 3.22
C LEU A 842 34.27 -5.92 3.80
N LEU A 843 34.46 -5.33 4.98
CA LEU A 843 35.76 -5.15 5.61
C LEU A 843 35.94 -5.96 6.90
N LYS A 844 37.13 -6.52 7.05
CA LYS A 844 37.62 -7.10 8.30
C LYS A 844 38.24 -6.02 9.18
N ASN A 845 38.36 -6.30 10.47
CA ASN A 845 39.12 -5.44 11.38
C ASN A 845 40.59 -5.34 10.92
N TYR A 846 41.22 -4.22 11.24
CA TYR A 846 42.62 -3.94 10.93
C TYR A 846 43.56 -5.05 11.41
N GLN A 847 44.48 -5.46 10.55
CA GLN A 847 45.48 -6.49 10.80
C GLN A 847 46.88 -5.89 10.62
N PRO A 848 47.68 -5.75 11.71
CA PRO A 848 49.01 -5.17 11.63
C PRO A 848 49.91 -5.87 10.61
N GLY A 849 50.60 -5.08 9.77
CA GLY A 849 51.57 -5.57 8.79
C GLY A 849 50.99 -6.33 7.59
N LYS A 850 49.67 -6.34 7.40
CA LYS A 850 49.02 -6.94 6.22
C LYS A 850 48.67 -5.87 5.18
N GLY A 851 48.74 -6.23 3.90
CA GLY A 851 48.33 -5.33 2.80
C GLY A 851 46.81 -5.19 2.66
N ALA A 852 46.36 -4.28 1.79
CA ALA A 852 44.94 -3.94 1.57
C ALA A 852 44.01 -5.15 1.36
N GLY A 853 44.41 -6.13 0.55
CA GLY A 853 43.57 -7.30 0.25
C GLY A 853 43.22 -8.17 1.46
N ALA A 854 44.06 -8.18 2.51
CA ALA A 854 43.81 -8.96 3.73
C ALA A 854 42.66 -8.39 4.57
N HIS A 855 42.34 -7.11 4.36
CA HIS A 855 41.31 -6.36 5.07
C HIS A 855 39.93 -6.46 4.41
N ILE A 856 39.84 -7.10 3.24
CA ILE A 856 38.57 -7.35 2.55
C ILE A 856 38.02 -8.72 2.98
N ASP A 857 36.75 -8.77 3.37
CA ASP A 857 36.05 -10.03 3.57
C ASP A 857 35.74 -10.68 2.22
N ILE A 858 36.48 -11.74 1.90
CA ILE A 858 36.37 -12.45 0.62
C ILE A 858 34.98 -13.08 0.45
N LYS A 859 34.36 -13.59 1.53
CA LYS A 859 33.07 -14.26 1.44
C LYS A 859 31.97 -13.24 1.19
N SER A 860 31.93 -12.17 1.99
CA SER A 860 30.93 -11.09 1.86
C SER A 860 31.10 -10.35 0.54
N SER A 861 32.33 -9.99 0.16
CA SER A 861 32.59 -9.32 -1.13
C SER A 861 32.21 -10.19 -2.31
N LYS A 862 32.52 -11.50 -2.29
CA LYS A 862 32.08 -12.41 -3.36
C LYS A 862 30.56 -12.46 -3.48
N ALA A 863 29.81 -12.47 -2.37
CA ALA A 863 28.35 -12.49 -2.41
C ALA A 863 27.78 -11.22 -3.06
N VAL A 864 28.21 -10.03 -2.62
CA VAL A 864 27.78 -8.74 -3.18
C VAL A 864 28.11 -8.63 -4.67
N PHE A 865 29.34 -8.96 -5.06
CA PHE A 865 29.76 -8.91 -6.46
C PHE A 865 29.06 -9.95 -7.34
N SER A 866 28.71 -11.13 -6.81
CA SER A 866 27.93 -12.12 -7.57
C SER A 866 26.50 -11.65 -7.80
N PHE A 867 25.89 -11.00 -6.79
CA PHE A 867 24.58 -10.38 -6.92
C PHE A 867 24.60 -9.28 -7.99
N LEU A 868 25.56 -8.36 -7.93
CA LEU A 868 25.73 -7.30 -8.94
C LEU A 868 25.92 -7.88 -10.35
N GLU A 869 26.74 -8.93 -10.50
CA GLU A 869 26.94 -9.55 -11.81
C GLU A 869 25.63 -10.12 -12.37
N GLN A 870 24.82 -10.79 -11.54
CA GLN A 870 23.52 -11.33 -11.94
C GLN A 870 22.54 -10.21 -12.29
N ALA A 871 22.53 -9.15 -11.48
CA ALA A 871 21.68 -7.99 -11.66
C ALA A 871 21.90 -7.34 -13.04
N TYR A 872 23.14 -6.95 -13.35
CA TYR A 872 23.47 -6.37 -14.65
C TYR A 872 23.15 -7.31 -15.82
N ARG A 873 23.42 -8.61 -15.68
CA ARG A 873 23.09 -9.60 -16.72
C ARG A 873 21.59 -9.70 -16.96
N GLN A 874 20.78 -9.61 -15.92
CA GLN A 874 19.33 -9.61 -16.03
C GLN A 874 18.83 -8.38 -16.80
N VAL A 875 19.29 -7.18 -16.46
CA VAL A 875 18.91 -5.95 -17.19
C VAL A 875 19.28 -6.05 -18.67
N ILE A 876 20.52 -6.46 -18.96
CA ILE A 876 21.02 -6.65 -20.33
C ILE A 876 20.15 -7.66 -21.09
N ALA A 877 19.84 -8.80 -20.46
CA ALA A 877 19.00 -9.83 -21.06
C ALA A 877 17.58 -9.32 -21.35
N THR A 878 16.98 -8.58 -20.43
CA THR A 878 15.65 -7.98 -20.62
C THR A 878 15.64 -7.01 -21.80
N VAL A 879 16.64 -6.13 -21.91
CA VAL A 879 16.72 -5.16 -23.02
C VAL A 879 16.94 -5.87 -24.35
N HIS A 880 17.87 -6.83 -24.43
CA HIS A 880 18.18 -7.53 -25.68
C HIS A 880 17.14 -8.61 -26.06
N ALA A 881 16.21 -8.96 -25.16
CA ALA A 881 15.06 -9.79 -25.48
C ALA A 881 14.00 -9.03 -26.31
N MET A 882 14.00 -7.70 -26.27
CA MET A 882 13.07 -6.88 -27.06
C MET A 882 13.50 -6.88 -28.54
N PRO A 883 12.62 -7.25 -29.49
CA PRO A 883 12.98 -7.39 -30.91
C PRO A 883 13.66 -6.15 -31.50
N THR A 884 13.17 -4.95 -31.18
CA THR A 884 13.73 -3.67 -31.69
C THR A 884 15.09 -3.32 -31.07
N TYR A 885 15.36 -3.82 -29.86
CA TYR A 885 16.54 -3.47 -29.09
C TYR A 885 17.54 -4.62 -28.92
N LYS A 886 17.38 -5.73 -29.63
CA LYS A 886 18.29 -6.89 -29.62
C LYS A 886 19.76 -6.52 -29.84
N ASP A 887 20.03 -5.51 -30.66
CA ASP A 887 21.37 -5.02 -30.97
C ASP A 887 21.67 -3.64 -30.35
N LEU A 888 20.83 -3.16 -29.41
CA LEU A 888 21.00 -1.86 -28.78
C LEU A 888 22.32 -1.81 -27.99
N PRO A 889 23.21 -0.84 -28.27
CA PRO A 889 24.40 -0.64 -27.45
C PRO A 889 24.02 -0.33 -26.00
N ILE A 890 24.50 -1.14 -25.06
CA ILE A 890 24.34 -0.92 -23.62
C ILE A 890 25.69 -0.48 -23.05
N LEU A 891 25.74 0.70 -22.44
CA LEU A 891 26.93 1.22 -21.78
C LEU A 891 26.78 1.03 -20.28
N ILE A 892 27.73 0.32 -19.69
CA ILE A 892 27.86 0.14 -18.24
C ILE A 892 29.15 0.80 -17.77
N HIS A 893 29.21 1.24 -16.52
CA HIS A 893 30.42 1.83 -15.97
C HIS A 893 30.59 1.46 -14.50
N GLY A 894 31.85 1.46 -14.05
CA GLY A 894 32.20 1.53 -12.64
C GLY A 894 32.57 2.95 -12.24
N TYR A 895 33.14 3.10 -11.05
CA TYR A 895 33.50 4.39 -10.48
C TYR A 895 34.99 4.69 -10.64
N ASP A 896 35.36 5.96 -10.51
CA ASP A 896 36.76 6.32 -10.33
C ASP A 896 37.26 5.89 -8.94
N HIS A 897 38.56 5.74 -8.76
CA HIS A 897 39.24 5.41 -7.51
C HIS A 897 38.95 6.47 -6.43
N ALA A 898 37.81 6.29 -5.76
CA ALA A 898 37.29 7.16 -4.71
C ALA A 898 38.30 7.40 -3.59
N ILE A 899 38.23 8.60 -3.00
CA ILE A 899 39.23 9.07 -2.04
C ILE A 899 38.55 9.15 -0.66
N PRO A 900 38.82 8.19 0.26
CA PRO A 900 38.36 8.25 1.64
C PRO A 900 38.72 9.58 2.29
N GLY A 901 37.79 10.15 3.04
CA GLY A 901 37.87 11.48 3.62
C GLY A 901 38.20 11.50 5.11
N GLY A 902 38.41 12.72 5.60
CA GLY A 902 38.84 12.98 6.97
C GLY A 902 40.31 12.65 7.23
N PHE A 903 41.16 12.70 6.19
CA PHE A 903 42.61 12.72 6.34
C PHE A 903 43.10 14.16 6.63
N ALA A 904 44.31 14.30 7.15
CA ALA A 904 44.88 15.61 7.44
C ALA A 904 44.99 16.44 6.15
N GLU A 905 44.53 17.70 6.19
CA GLU A 905 44.53 18.62 5.04
C GLU A 905 43.58 18.23 3.88
N ASP A 906 42.55 17.41 4.12
CA ASP A 906 41.50 17.16 3.12
C ASP A 906 40.78 18.48 2.77
N PRO A 907 40.86 18.98 1.52
CA PRO A 907 40.35 20.30 1.16
C PRO A 907 38.84 20.30 0.89
N ARG A 908 38.22 19.13 0.82
CA ARG A 908 36.79 18.98 0.48
C ARG A 908 35.92 19.39 1.65
N ASN A 909 34.86 20.13 1.40
CA ASN A 909 33.90 20.50 2.44
C ASN A 909 32.47 20.37 1.92
N PRO A 910 31.99 19.12 1.73
CA PRO A 910 30.67 18.90 1.15
C PRO A 910 29.58 19.42 2.08
N VAL A 911 28.68 20.23 1.55
CA VAL A 911 27.57 20.79 2.32
C VAL A 911 26.44 19.78 2.58
N TRP A 912 26.52 18.57 2.01
CA TRP A 912 25.50 17.52 2.09
C TRP A 912 25.88 16.26 2.87
N ALA A 913 27.11 16.18 3.36
CA ALA A 913 27.58 15.02 4.11
C ALA A 913 28.75 15.42 5.01
N ALA A 914 29.02 14.61 6.03
CA ALA A 914 30.32 14.69 6.70
C ALA A 914 31.42 14.38 5.68
N GLN A 915 32.58 15.02 5.84
CA GLN A 915 33.73 14.90 4.93
C GLN A 915 34.21 13.44 4.74
N ASP A 916 33.89 12.56 5.69
CA ASP A 916 34.32 11.18 5.80
C ASP A 916 33.16 10.16 5.89
N LYS A 917 31.94 10.57 5.54
CA LYS A 917 30.70 9.85 5.88
C LYS A 917 30.64 8.39 5.40
N TRP A 918 31.11 8.10 4.19
CA TRP A 918 30.83 6.85 3.48
C TRP A 918 32.01 5.89 3.40
N LEU A 919 33.25 6.41 3.33
CA LEU A 919 34.45 5.57 3.21
C LEU A 919 35.33 5.70 4.46
N GLY A 920 35.71 6.92 4.81
CA GLY A 920 36.68 7.20 5.88
C GLY A 920 36.21 6.75 7.25
N ALA A 921 35.02 7.17 7.68
CA ALA A 921 34.47 6.83 8.99
C ALA A 921 34.21 5.31 9.14
N PRO A 922 33.57 4.61 8.17
CA PRO A 922 33.42 3.16 8.26
C PRO A 922 34.76 2.39 8.31
N MET A 923 35.78 2.82 7.55
CA MET A 923 37.11 2.19 7.61
C MET A 923 37.79 2.42 8.97
N ARG A 924 37.67 3.62 9.55
CA ARG A 924 38.16 3.90 10.90
C ARG A 924 37.45 3.08 11.98
N ALA A 925 36.15 2.82 11.84
CA ALA A 925 35.42 1.93 12.73
C ALA A 925 35.96 0.48 12.73
N LYS A 926 36.63 0.05 11.65
CA LYS A 926 37.37 -1.22 11.58
C LYS A 926 38.83 -1.12 12.04
N GLY A 927 39.27 0.04 12.55
CA GLY A 927 40.65 0.31 12.94
C GLY A 927 41.60 0.63 11.77
N ILE A 928 41.07 0.78 10.55
CA ILE A 928 41.87 1.08 9.35
C ILE A 928 41.97 2.61 9.24
N VAL A 929 42.99 3.19 9.87
CA VAL A 929 43.15 4.65 10.00
C VAL A 929 44.17 5.27 9.02
N ASP A 930 45.07 4.46 8.44
CA ASP A 930 46.08 4.94 7.48
C ASP A 930 45.43 5.30 6.13
N PRO A 931 45.48 6.57 5.68
CA PRO A 931 44.87 7.00 4.43
C PRO A 931 45.41 6.25 3.20
N THR A 932 46.67 5.82 3.24
CA THR A 932 47.27 5.06 2.12
C THR A 932 46.61 3.69 2.01
N LEU A 933 46.55 2.94 3.11
CA LEU A 933 45.84 1.66 3.18
C LEU A 933 44.36 1.78 2.81
N GLN A 934 43.67 2.82 3.30
CA GLN A 934 42.27 3.08 2.94
C GLN A 934 42.08 3.23 1.42
N ARG A 935 42.93 4.06 0.77
CA ARG A 935 42.92 4.25 -0.69
C ARG A 935 43.20 2.96 -1.45
N GLU A 936 44.16 2.16 -0.99
CA GLU A 936 44.46 0.86 -1.61
C GLU A 936 43.28 -0.13 -1.52
N ILE A 937 42.56 -0.15 -0.40
CA ILE A 937 41.37 -1.00 -0.23
C ILE A 937 40.25 -0.57 -1.19
N VAL A 938 39.94 0.73 -1.25
CA VAL A 938 38.93 1.26 -2.17
C VAL A 938 39.29 0.95 -3.62
N LYS A 939 40.56 1.17 -3.98
CA LYS A 939 41.10 0.82 -5.30
C LYS A 939 40.86 -0.64 -5.66
N LEU A 940 41.16 -1.57 -4.75
CA LEU A 940 40.95 -3.01 -4.97
C LEU A 940 39.47 -3.37 -5.17
N LEU A 941 38.55 -2.74 -4.43
CA LEU A 941 37.11 -2.99 -4.58
C LEU A 941 36.60 -2.48 -5.94
N ILE A 942 37.05 -1.30 -6.37
CA ILE A 942 36.68 -0.73 -7.67
C ILE A 942 37.29 -1.53 -8.81
N ASP A 943 38.56 -1.93 -8.71
CA ASP A 943 39.21 -2.71 -9.75
C ASP A 943 38.52 -4.09 -9.91
N ARG A 944 38.06 -4.71 -8.82
CA ARG A 944 37.22 -5.93 -8.87
C ARG A 944 35.85 -5.71 -9.53
N LEU A 945 35.25 -4.54 -9.33
CA LEU A 945 34.00 -4.18 -10.01
C LEU A 945 34.22 -4.09 -11.53
N TYR A 946 35.33 -3.51 -11.96
CA TYR A 946 35.71 -3.48 -13.38
C TYR A 946 35.97 -4.89 -13.94
N ASP A 947 36.60 -5.78 -13.18
CA ASP A 947 36.78 -7.18 -13.61
C ASP A 947 35.43 -7.87 -13.89
N ILE A 948 34.38 -7.54 -13.14
CA ILE A 948 33.01 -8.05 -13.37
C ILE A 948 32.44 -7.46 -14.66
N PHE A 949 32.53 -6.14 -14.83
CA PHE A 949 32.01 -5.48 -16.01
C PHE A 949 32.71 -5.92 -17.29
N ASP A 950 34.01 -6.18 -17.25
CA ASP A 950 34.75 -6.74 -18.37
C ASP A 950 34.28 -8.17 -18.70
N ARG A 951 33.95 -8.98 -17.69
CA ARG A 951 33.34 -10.32 -17.90
C ARG A 951 31.91 -10.26 -18.45
N ILE A 952 31.12 -9.27 -18.03
CA ILE A 952 29.77 -9.06 -18.55
C ILE A 952 29.84 -8.60 -20.00
N ALA A 953 30.70 -7.62 -20.30
CA ALA A 953 30.87 -7.10 -21.64
C ALA A 953 31.47 -8.14 -22.59
N GLY A 954 32.43 -8.94 -22.13
CA GLY A 954 33.07 -9.99 -22.92
C GLY A 954 33.52 -9.49 -24.30
N ASN A 955 33.13 -10.20 -25.36
CA ASN A 955 33.30 -9.68 -26.72
C ASN A 955 32.18 -8.69 -27.08
N ASN A 956 32.44 -7.40 -26.84
CA ASN A 956 31.47 -6.31 -27.06
C ASN A 956 30.87 -6.23 -28.48
N ARG A 957 31.52 -6.83 -29.50
CA ARG A 957 30.94 -6.90 -30.86
C ARG A 957 29.76 -7.86 -30.94
N LEU A 958 29.78 -8.90 -30.10
CA LEU A 958 28.74 -9.93 -29.99
C LEU A 958 27.70 -9.53 -28.95
N THR A 959 28.15 -9.11 -27.76
CA THR A 959 27.25 -8.81 -26.64
C THR A 959 26.57 -7.45 -26.77
N LYS A 960 27.12 -6.52 -27.56
CA LYS A 960 26.69 -5.11 -27.63
C LYS A 960 26.77 -4.36 -26.29
N VAL A 961 27.52 -4.89 -25.34
CA VAL A 961 27.74 -4.27 -24.02
C VAL A 961 29.13 -3.65 -23.99
N TYR A 962 29.22 -2.40 -23.55
CA TYR A 962 30.44 -1.59 -23.55
C TYR A 962 30.72 -1.03 -22.17
N VAL A 963 31.89 -1.35 -21.62
CA VAL A 963 32.36 -0.76 -20.36
C VAL A 963 32.94 0.63 -20.63
N VAL A 964 32.46 1.64 -19.91
CA VAL A 964 33.09 2.95 -19.82
C VAL A 964 34.01 2.93 -18.60
N ASP A 965 35.32 2.97 -18.84
CA ASP A 965 36.31 3.03 -17.77
C ASP A 965 36.37 4.47 -17.22
N ALA A 966 36.03 4.67 -15.95
CA ALA A 966 36.04 5.95 -15.25
C ALA A 966 37.26 6.11 -14.34
N ARG A 967 38.12 5.09 -14.22
CA ARG A 967 39.31 5.13 -13.35
C ARG A 967 40.30 6.19 -13.82
N GLY A 968 40.71 7.07 -12.92
CA GLY A 968 41.55 8.24 -13.15
C GLY A 968 40.89 9.36 -13.97
N ALA A 969 39.56 9.42 -14.07
CA ALA A 969 38.85 10.47 -14.81
C ALA A 969 38.74 11.78 -14.02
N LEU A 970 38.46 11.71 -12.73
CA LEU A 970 38.35 12.85 -11.81
C LEU A 970 39.74 13.40 -11.49
N GLY A 971 40.73 12.54 -11.28
CA GLY A 971 42.11 12.96 -11.06
C GLY A 971 42.38 13.46 -9.62
N PRO A 972 42.95 14.66 -9.43
CA PRO A 972 43.34 15.16 -8.10
C PRO A 972 42.13 15.39 -7.19
N VAL A 973 42.38 15.48 -5.87
CA VAL A 973 41.33 15.62 -4.84
C VAL A 973 40.42 16.83 -5.06
N ASP A 974 40.93 17.93 -5.64
CA ASP A 974 40.14 19.14 -5.91
C ASP A 974 39.06 18.93 -6.98
N SER A 975 39.16 17.88 -7.78
CA SER A 975 38.11 17.47 -8.72
C SER A 975 36.98 16.69 -8.06
N TRP A 976 37.08 16.37 -6.77
CA TRP A 976 36.08 15.63 -6.01
C TRP A 976 35.27 16.58 -5.13
N ALA A 977 33.95 16.52 -5.24
CA ALA A 977 33.06 17.30 -4.38
C ALA A 977 32.96 16.68 -2.98
N ASP A 978 33.06 15.35 -2.89
CA ASP A 978 33.07 14.59 -1.65
C ASP A 978 33.91 13.30 -1.78
N GLU A 979 33.69 12.27 -0.94
CA GLU A 979 34.46 11.02 -1.00
C GLU A 979 34.28 10.23 -2.32
N ILE A 980 33.13 10.37 -2.99
CA ILE A 980 32.67 9.47 -4.06
C ILE A 980 32.07 10.19 -5.27
N HIS A 981 31.77 11.49 -5.16
CA HIS A 981 31.25 12.32 -6.25
C HIS A 981 32.29 13.33 -6.74
N GLY A 982 32.34 13.53 -8.05
CA GLY A 982 33.09 14.60 -8.68
C GLY A 982 32.46 15.97 -8.47
N THR A 983 33.26 17.03 -8.63
CA THR A 983 32.72 18.36 -8.95
C THR A 983 32.08 18.35 -10.34
N SER A 984 31.36 19.41 -10.72
CA SER A 984 30.81 19.51 -12.08
C SER A 984 31.90 19.38 -13.15
N ASP A 985 33.03 20.08 -13.00
CA ASP A 985 34.14 19.93 -13.94
C ASP A 985 34.74 18.51 -13.92
N GLY A 986 34.82 17.89 -12.74
CA GLY A 986 35.20 16.50 -12.59
C GLY A 986 34.29 15.54 -13.37
N PHE A 987 32.98 15.64 -13.20
CA PHE A 987 32.02 14.84 -13.95
C PHE A 987 32.06 15.13 -15.45
N GLY A 988 32.43 16.34 -15.88
CA GLY A 988 32.74 16.66 -17.27
C GLY A 988 33.85 15.78 -17.86
N ASN A 989 34.88 15.42 -17.07
CA ASN A 989 35.93 14.50 -17.49
C ASN A 989 35.41 13.06 -17.63
N VAL A 990 34.55 12.62 -16.69
CA VAL A 990 33.88 11.31 -16.76
C VAL A 990 32.98 11.24 -18.01
N ALA A 991 32.16 12.27 -18.23
CA ALA A 991 31.26 12.38 -19.37
C ALA A 991 32.03 12.37 -20.71
N SER A 992 33.23 12.93 -20.76
CA SER A 992 34.09 12.87 -21.95
C SER A 992 34.45 11.43 -22.34
N ARG A 993 34.59 10.52 -21.37
CA ARG A 993 34.80 9.08 -21.63
C ARG A 993 33.55 8.40 -22.16
N PHE A 994 32.37 8.73 -21.62
CA PHE A 994 31.08 8.31 -22.18
C PHE A 994 30.92 8.76 -23.63
N LYS A 995 31.20 10.05 -23.92
CA LYS A 995 31.12 10.62 -25.28
C LYS A 995 32.02 9.87 -26.26
N ALA A 996 33.24 9.50 -25.85
CA ALA A 996 34.16 8.74 -26.70
C ALA A 996 33.60 7.35 -27.07
N VAL A 997 32.98 6.65 -26.11
CA VAL A 997 32.34 5.34 -26.35
C VAL A 997 31.08 5.50 -27.20
N LEU A 998 30.19 6.45 -26.85
CA LEU A 998 28.96 6.73 -27.57
C LEU A 998 29.22 7.06 -29.05
N LYS A 999 30.20 7.93 -29.35
CA LYS A 999 30.60 8.27 -30.73
C LYS A 999 31.11 7.07 -31.54
N ARG A 1000 31.66 6.06 -30.86
CA ARG A 1000 32.14 4.83 -31.49
C ARG A 1000 31.01 3.85 -31.81
N VAL A 1001 29.99 3.78 -30.96
CA VAL A 1001 28.93 2.74 -31.04
C VAL A 1001 27.66 3.26 -31.71
N ILE A 1002 27.37 4.55 -31.58
CA ILE A 1002 26.32 5.26 -32.31
C ILE A 1002 26.95 5.79 -33.58
N LYS A 1003 27.10 4.95 -34.62
CA LYS A 1003 27.40 5.43 -35.96
C LYS A 1003 26.13 6.04 -36.59
N PRO A 1004 26.26 7.10 -37.40
CA PRO A 1004 25.13 7.69 -38.13
C PRO A 1004 24.46 6.68 -39.08
#